data_AF-A0A9P8C2J5-F1
#
_entry.id   AF-A0A9P8C2J5-F1
#
_cell.length_a   1.000
_cell.length_b   1.000
_cell.length_c   1.000
_cell.angle_alpha   90.00
_cell.angle_beta   90.00
_cell.angle_gamma   90.00
#
_symmetry.space_group_name_H-M   'P 1'
#
loop_
_entity.id
_entity.type
_entity.pdbx_description
1 polymer ?
#
loop_
_entity_poly.entity_id
_entity_poly.type
_entity_poly.pdbx_seq_one_letter_code
_entity_poly.pdbx_strand_id
1 'polypeptide(L)'
;MFRSSLRKCPSKANCLIRSLDKSSPTVTPFLLSNGAIFQCHYNTSRSGRHDYSRRLETDQEGDVYNERRQPNPELQAYQISRDVGNAMKNRQPIVALETTIYTHGFPYPDNVDLALGLEKIVRDNGAVPATIGVLDGKIRVGMTETQLTRLASCAGYPETMKVSRRDIPYIIGMGMSGRKLNGGTTVSGTMVIAEKFGIKVFGTGGLGGVHRGAQDSMDISADLTELGRTSVAVISSGCKSFLDLPRTLEYLETQGVTVVTFADGRLGEIDIPSFYTRDSGIKSPLVVRSAREAAFMIYASRMACREGNGNGISFANPIPAEFSIPKVEIDAAINQAVQEAADQGFHGHANTPFILSRIKALTEGKSIPANRALIQSNVRMAAKVAVELHQITRNKYIPDANTRSGERAIVRRVKTEGNQAPPENNTVSGIDKVESDNMEAHASPELDYDVPKADIVVFGSLAMDLSCDPGITSTTEPIMKTSNPAIISQTVGGVGHNVALAAQLASSRENVRLCSFVGSDIAGNTLLDALEKEGLDTNGILTVTGQRTAQYIAINDGSKDLVLASADMSIISSASPKPWWILDNTKTAKWAVVDANWSAPEMNNLLANLKGVTNFSGISVAFEPVSVQKSASLFSKSPSTQPLPLFPEPWIDIATPNRDELSAMYQAAKDNTFFESDTWWKLIDSFGIPSSGARDRFVQITNASLTDAGIPTQAIHLLPYIPTILTKLGADGVLLTSILSPDDPRLRDPDHAPFVLSRTSTNSTILGGVYMRLFPAVEEVNDIVSVNGAGDTFLGVLIAGLSRGLKVDHHLIDVAQKGAIMTLRSRDAVSPDLGELERDLDEGLA
;
A
#
# COMPACT_ATOMS: atom_id res chain seq x y z
N MET A 1 25.13 18.95 -55.75
CA MET A 1 24.13 19.56 -54.84
C MET A 1 24.58 19.37 -53.41
N PHE A 2 25.13 20.40 -52.76
CA PHE A 2 25.47 20.40 -51.33
C PHE A 2 25.83 21.84 -50.88
N ARG A 3 25.60 22.13 -49.59
CA ARG A 3 26.13 23.25 -48.78
C ARG A 3 25.62 24.71 -48.98
N SER A 4 25.33 25.30 -47.82
CA SER A 4 25.65 26.67 -47.36
C SER A 4 24.99 27.91 -47.98
N SER A 5 24.35 28.70 -47.10
CA SER A 5 24.08 30.14 -47.31
C SER A 5 23.98 30.92 -45.98
N LEU A 6 25.15 31.17 -45.37
CA LEU A 6 25.34 32.23 -44.37
C LEU A 6 25.50 33.60 -45.05
N ARG A 7 24.65 34.59 -44.74
CA ARG A 7 24.89 36.06 -44.90
C ARG A 7 23.92 36.82 -43.96
N LYS A 8 24.21 38.01 -43.39
CA LYS A 8 25.43 38.82 -43.17
C LYS A 8 25.01 39.99 -42.24
N CYS A 9 25.85 40.45 -41.30
CA CYS A 9 26.48 41.78 -41.37
C CYS A 9 27.39 42.11 -40.15
N PRO A 10 28.39 43.04 -40.27
CA PRO A 10 29.45 43.24 -39.27
C PRO A 10 29.68 44.71 -38.81
N SER A 11 30.53 44.94 -37.79
CA SER A 11 31.71 45.86 -37.90
C SER A 11 32.55 46.05 -36.61
N LYS A 12 33.89 45.93 -36.75
CA LYS A 12 35.02 46.70 -36.13
C LYS A 12 35.04 46.91 -34.59
N ALA A 13 36.12 46.61 -33.85
CA ALA A 13 37.48 47.13 -34.04
C ALA A 13 38.59 46.36 -33.27
N ASN A 14 39.81 46.34 -33.85
CA ASN A 14 41.17 46.54 -33.29
C ASN A 14 41.35 46.62 -31.75
N CYS A 15 42.45 46.19 -31.09
CA CYS A 15 43.76 45.57 -31.44
C CYS A 15 44.39 45.05 -30.11
N LEU A 16 45.61 44.47 -29.96
CA LEU A 16 46.79 44.18 -30.80
C LEU A 16 47.48 42.87 -30.31
N ILE A 17 48.74 42.57 -30.69
CA ILE A 17 49.46 41.30 -30.39
C ILE A 17 50.98 41.55 -30.16
N ARG A 18 51.66 40.66 -29.40
CA ARG A 18 53.11 40.27 -29.32
C ARG A 18 53.69 40.40 -27.88
N SER A 19 54.67 39.61 -27.41
CA SER A 19 55.67 38.75 -28.07
C SER A 19 56.09 37.47 -27.28
N LEU A 20 56.98 36.66 -27.87
CA LEU A 20 57.78 35.56 -27.28
C LEU A 20 58.78 36.09 -26.21
N ASP A 21 59.47 35.32 -25.34
CA ASP A 21 60.43 34.22 -25.63
C ASP A 21 60.88 33.42 -24.36
N LYS A 22 61.81 32.47 -24.53
CA LYS A 22 62.28 31.42 -23.59
C LYS A 22 63.25 31.88 -22.49
N SER A 23 63.31 31.15 -21.37
CA SER A 23 64.57 30.70 -20.74
C SER A 23 64.36 29.68 -19.60
N SER A 24 65.38 28.87 -19.33
CA SER A 24 65.54 27.91 -18.21
C SER A 24 67.05 27.89 -17.85
N PRO A 25 67.48 27.60 -16.60
CA PRO A 25 67.59 26.19 -16.16
C PRO A 25 67.52 25.89 -14.63
N THR A 26 67.36 24.59 -14.31
CA THR A 26 67.86 23.82 -13.12
C THR A 26 68.00 24.44 -11.71
N VAL A 27 67.47 23.74 -10.69
CA VAL A 27 68.23 22.91 -9.69
C VAL A 27 67.25 22.31 -8.64
N THR A 28 67.46 21.05 -8.27
CA THR A 28 66.75 20.33 -7.18
C THR A 28 67.43 20.56 -5.82
N PRO A 29 66.70 20.50 -4.68
CA PRO A 29 66.94 19.33 -3.80
C PRO A 29 65.74 18.84 -2.96
N PHE A 30 65.93 17.64 -2.41
CA PHE A 30 65.19 17.01 -1.30
C PHE A 30 65.43 17.73 0.05
N LEU A 31 64.41 17.78 0.94
CA LEU A 31 64.43 17.51 2.41
C LEU A 31 63.46 18.36 3.26
N LEU A 32 62.57 17.64 3.97
CA LEU A 32 62.08 17.79 5.36
C LEU A 32 61.59 19.13 5.97
N SER A 33 60.39 19.02 6.59
CA SER A 33 59.98 19.58 7.91
C SER A 33 59.93 21.12 8.08
N ASN A 34 58.83 21.77 8.47
CA ASN A 34 57.99 21.50 9.66
C ASN A 34 56.66 22.29 9.61
N GLY A 35 55.65 21.82 10.35
CA GLY A 35 54.40 22.54 10.62
C GLY A 35 53.50 21.79 11.61
N ALA A 36 53.56 22.16 12.90
CA ALA A 36 52.78 21.58 14.00
C ALA A 36 51.26 21.84 13.83
N ILE A 37 50.31 20.97 14.21
CA ILE A 37 50.02 20.28 15.49
C ILE A 37 49.73 21.25 16.66
N PHE A 38 48.45 21.32 17.04
CA PHE A 38 47.85 21.14 18.39
C PHE A 38 46.34 21.42 18.24
N GLN A 39 45.46 20.41 18.12
CA GLN A 39 44.87 19.59 19.20
C GLN A 39 44.00 20.42 20.17
N CYS A 40 42.70 20.09 20.25
CA CYS A 40 41.89 20.34 21.47
C CYS A 40 40.72 19.35 21.57
N HIS A 41 40.27 19.09 22.80
CA HIS A 41 39.58 17.86 23.18
C HIS A 41 38.04 17.88 23.04
N TYR A 42 37.49 16.70 22.71
CA TYR A 42 36.16 16.29 23.19
C TYR A 42 36.19 16.09 24.71
N ASN A 43 35.14 16.52 25.41
CA ASN A 43 34.89 16.05 26.77
C ASN A 43 33.40 15.70 26.94
N THR A 44 33.14 14.47 27.35
CA THR A 44 31.80 13.91 27.56
C THR A 44 31.33 14.12 28.99
N SER A 45 30.06 14.42 29.21
CA SER A 45 29.42 14.16 30.51
C SER A 45 28.00 13.62 30.35
N ARG A 46 27.60 12.77 31.30
CA ARG A 46 26.37 11.97 31.30
C ARG A 46 25.24 12.66 32.07
N SER A 47 24.04 12.13 31.84
CA SER A 47 22.92 12.00 32.79
C SER A 47 22.06 13.24 33.07
N GLY A 48 20.76 12.97 33.30
CA GLY A 48 19.78 13.96 33.73
C GLY A 48 18.40 13.76 33.10
N ARG A 49 17.55 12.92 33.71
CA ARG A 49 16.09 13.12 33.57
C ARG A 49 15.78 14.45 34.26
N HIS A 50 14.95 15.31 33.67
CA HIS A 50 13.93 16.05 34.43
C HIS A 50 12.82 16.59 33.53
N ASP A 51 11.72 16.93 34.20
CA ASP A 51 10.39 17.22 33.69
C ASP A 51 10.08 18.73 33.87
N TYR A 52 8.86 19.16 33.55
CA TYR A 52 8.23 20.47 33.86
C TYR A 52 8.50 21.71 32.97
N SER A 53 7.52 21.95 32.09
CA SER A 53 6.65 23.15 32.02
C SER A 53 7.18 24.58 31.75
N ARG A 54 6.51 25.23 30.77
CA ARG A 54 6.13 26.67 30.64
C ARG A 54 7.12 27.77 31.09
N ARG A 55 7.45 28.67 30.15
CA ARG A 55 6.96 30.09 30.16
C ARG A 55 7.14 30.81 28.82
N LEU A 56 6.54 32.00 28.73
CA LEU A 56 6.40 32.88 27.55
C LEU A 56 7.42 34.05 27.58
N GLU A 57 7.56 34.73 26.44
CA GLU A 57 8.18 36.07 26.22
C GLU A 57 9.72 36.12 26.43
N THR A 58 10.52 36.93 25.72
CA THR A 58 10.29 38.13 24.87
C THR A 58 11.10 38.12 23.56
N ASP A 59 10.72 38.97 22.59
CA ASP A 59 11.48 39.22 21.35
C ASP A 59 12.86 39.87 21.57
N GLN A 60 13.84 39.54 20.71
CA GLN A 60 14.76 40.51 20.09
C GLN A 60 15.49 39.91 18.87
N GLU A 61 15.90 40.79 17.95
CA GLU A 61 16.26 40.47 16.55
C GLU A 61 17.65 39.84 16.38
N GLY A 62 17.81 39.03 15.33
CA GLY A 62 19.08 38.43 14.93
C GLY A 62 18.95 37.64 13.62
N ASP A 63 19.09 38.33 12.49
CA ASP A 63 19.01 37.72 11.16
C ASP A 63 20.12 36.66 10.94
N VAL A 64 19.71 35.40 10.88
CA VAL A 64 20.52 34.30 10.37
C VAL A 64 19.69 33.55 9.32
N TYR A 65 20.24 33.39 8.13
CA TYR A 65 19.61 32.70 7.00
C TYR A 65 19.33 31.23 7.34
N ASN A 66 18.13 30.96 7.85
CA ASN A 66 17.59 29.61 7.96
C ASN A 66 17.19 29.13 6.56
N GLU A 67 17.90 28.13 6.03
CA GLU A 67 17.41 27.33 4.90
C GLU A 67 16.11 26.64 5.31
N ARG A 68 14.99 27.26 4.94
CA ARG A 68 13.65 26.74 5.22
C ARG A 68 13.49 25.39 4.50
N ARG A 69 13.47 24.29 5.25
CA ARG A 69 12.85 23.03 4.79
C ARG A 69 11.49 23.39 4.19
N GLN A 70 11.32 23.19 2.89
CA GLN A 70 10.05 23.50 2.24
C GLN A 70 8.95 22.66 2.90
N PRO A 71 7.84 23.25 3.38
CA PRO A 71 6.78 22.49 4.00
C PRO A 71 6.14 21.58 2.95
N ASN A 72 5.99 20.29 3.24
CA ASN A 72 5.37 19.30 2.35
C ASN A 72 4.11 19.91 1.69
N PRO A 73 4.04 20.02 0.34
CA PRO A 73 2.92 20.63 -0.36
C PRO A 73 1.55 20.04 0.03
N GLU A 74 1.47 18.75 0.35
CA GLU A 74 0.22 18.12 0.77
C GLU A 74 -0.26 18.63 2.15
N LEU A 75 0.65 18.88 3.09
CA LEU A 75 0.34 19.46 4.40
C LEU A 75 -0.07 20.94 4.31
N GLN A 76 0.14 21.59 3.16
CA GLN A 76 -0.37 22.93 2.92
C GLN A 76 -1.84 22.94 2.48
N ALA A 77 -2.27 21.93 1.71
CA ALA A 77 -3.59 21.88 1.06
C ALA A 77 -4.70 21.24 1.92
N TYR A 78 -4.38 20.27 2.79
CA TYR A 78 -5.36 19.51 3.57
C TYR A 78 -5.03 19.52 5.07
N GLN A 79 -6.05 19.47 5.93
CA GLN A 79 -5.91 19.24 7.36
C GLN A 79 -7.01 18.30 7.89
N ILE A 80 -6.60 17.16 8.43
CA ILE A 80 -7.49 16.16 9.05
C ILE A 80 -7.65 16.51 10.54
N SER A 81 -8.84 16.33 11.12
CA SER A 81 -9.04 16.47 12.57
C SER A 81 -8.39 15.30 13.33
N ARG A 82 -8.11 15.50 14.63
CA ARG A 82 -7.55 14.44 15.49
C ARG A 82 -8.50 13.24 15.60
N ASP A 83 -9.79 13.50 15.75
CA ASP A 83 -10.84 12.47 15.81
C ASP A 83 -10.84 11.61 14.55
N VAL A 84 -10.86 12.25 13.37
CA VAL A 84 -10.91 11.56 12.08
C VAL A 84 -9.61 10.81 11.81
N GLY A 85 -8.44 11.40 12.09
CA GLY A 85 -7.15 10.72 11.96
C GLY A 85 -7.01 9.51 12.90
N ASN A 86 -7.49 9.62 14.14
CA ASN A 86 -7.57 8.49 15.08
C ASN A 86 -8.55 7.42 14.57
N ALA A 87 -9.71 7.81 14.06
CA ALA A 87 -10.72 6.90 13.53
C ALA A 87 -10.19 6.10 12.33
N MET A 88 -9.47 6.76 11.42
CA MET A 88 -8.80 6.12 10.28
C MET A 88 -7.75 5.12 10.76
N LYS A 89 -6.86 5.52 11.68
CA LYS A 89 -5.83 4.65 12.26
C LYS A 89 -6.43 3.42 12.97
N ASN A 90 -7.54 3.61 13.69
CA ASN A 90 -8.22 2.58 14.47
C ASN A 90 -9.30 1.83 13.66
N ARG A 91 -9.39 2.07 12.34
CA ARG A 91 -10.39 1.51 11.41
C ARG A 91 -11.86 1.68 11.85
N GLN A 92 -12.15 2.70 12.66
CA GLN A 92 -13.49 3.00 13.19
C GLN A 92 -14.45 3.44 12.06
N PRO A 93 -15.78 3.27 12.22
CA PRO A 93 -16.75 3.76 11.25
C PRO A 93 -16.74 5.30 11.18
N ILE A 94 -16.54 5.84 9.98
CA ILE A 94 -16.53 7.29 9.70
C ILE A 94 -17.67 7.62 8.74
N VAL A 95 -18.38 8.73 9.02
CA VAL A 95 -19.41 9.28 8.13
C VAL A 95 -18.97 10.66 7.67
N ALA A 96 -18.83 10.85 6.35
CA ALA A 96 -18.64 12.17 5.77
C ALA A 96 -19.93 13.00 5.90
N LEU A 97 -19.78 14.31 6.09
CA LEU A 97 -20.86 15.30 6.05
C LEU A 97 -20.42 16.49 5.17
N GLU A 98 -21.31 17.01 4.33
CA GLU A 98 -21.02 18.19 3.50
C GLU A 98 -21.21 19.51 4.26
N THR A 99 -20.73 20.61 3.68
CA THR A 99 -20.83 21.96 4.29
C THR A 99 -21.58 22.99 3.42
N THR A 100 -21.99 22.65 2.20
CA THR A 100 -22.92 23.49 1.41
C THR A 100 -24.28 23.60 2.10
N ILE A 101 -24.75 22.56 2.80
CA ILE A 101 -25.99 22.61 3.59
C ILE A 101 -25.96 23.79 4.58
N TYR A 102 -24.83 24.00 5.26
CA TYR A 102 -24.73 25.06 6.27
C TYR A 102 -24.45 26.43 5.65
N THR A 103 -23.59 26.50 4.63
CA THR A 103 -23.17 27.78 4.02
C THR A 103 -24.15 28.36 3.00
N HIS A 104 -24.99 27.52 2.38
CA HIS A 104 -25.90 27.90 1.29
C HIS A 104 -27.29 27.25 1.35
N GLY A 105 -27.50 26.23 2.20
CA GLY A 105 -28.75 25.45 2.26
C GLY A 105 -29.68 25.81 3.43
N PHE A 106 -29.17 26.43 4.49
CA PHE A 106 -29.91 26.84 5.68
C PHE A 106 -29.58 28.30 6.05
N PRO A 107 -30.55 29.04 6.61
CA PRO A 107 -30.30 30.39 7.14
C PRO A 107 -29.42 30.34 8.40
N TYR A 108 -28.68 31.42 8.63
CA TYR A 108 -28.03 31.67 9.92
C TYR A 108 -29.05 32.27 10.91
N PRO A 109 -29.05 31.89 12.21
CA PRO A 109 -28.12 30.98 12.89
C PRO A 109 -28.51 29.49 12.86
N ASP A 110 -29.71 29.14 12.37
CA ASP A 110 -30.25 27.76 12.35
C ASP A 110 -29.30 26.71 11.74
N ASN A 111 -28.42 27.16 10.83
CA ASN A 111 -27.39 26.37 10.17
C ASN A 111 -26.26 25.90 11.10
N VAL A 112 -25.90 26.66 12.14
CA VAL A 112 -24.90 26.28 13.15
C VAL A 112 -25.45 25.15 14.01
N ASP A 113 -26.65 25.33 14.55
CA ASP A 113 -27.34 24.31 15.37
C ASP A 113 -27.58 23.01 14.60
N LEU A 114 -27.87 23.14 13.29
CA LEU A 114 -27.93 21.97 12.41
C LEU A 114 -26.57 21.29 12.29
N ALA A 115 -25.50 22.03 11.99
CA ALA A 115 -24.17 21.47 11.78
C ALA A 115 -23.65 20.70 13.01
N LEU A 116 -23.74 21.31 14.20
CA LEU A 116 -23.34 20.69 15.45
C LEU A 116 -24.25 19.50 15.82
N GLY A 117 -25.56 19.64 15.60
CA GLY A 117 -26.53 18.56 15.83
C GLY A 117 -26.29 17.32 14.95
N LEU A 118 -25.85 17.49 13.70
CA LEU A 118 -25.54 16.37 12.82
C LEU A 118 -24.25 15.65 13.21
N GLU A 119 -23.19 16.36 13.61
CA GLU A 119 -22.01 15.71 14.19
C GLU A 119 -22.37 14.90 15.45
N LYS A 120 -23.24 15.45 16.31
CA LYS A 120 -23.72 14.73 17.50
C LYS A 120 -24.48 13.46 17.11
N ILE A 121 -25.38 13.51 16.12
CA ILE A 121 -26.14 12.33 15.65
C ILE A 121 -25.20 11.21 15.16
N VAL A 122 -24.13 11.54 14.44
CA VAL A 122 -23.14 10.53 14.00
C VAL A 122 -22.47 9.86 15.22
N ARG A 123 -22.04 10.65 16.21
CA ARG A 123 -21.40 10.17 17.44
C ARG A 123 -22.35 9.33 18.30
N ASP A 124 -23.58 9.79 18.49
CA ASP A 124 -24.65 9.08 19.22
C ASP A 124 -25.00 7.72 18.59
N ASN A 125 -24.73 7.53 17.30
CA ASN A 125 -24.96 6.28 16.58
C ASN A 125 -23.66 5.47 16.36
N GLY A 126 -22.61 5.74 17.12
CA GLY A 126 -21.39 4.90 17.18
C GLY A 126 -20.38 5.13 16.06
N ALA A 127 -20.49 6.22 15.29
CA ALA A 127 -19.56 6.58 14.23
C ALA A 127 -18.85 7.91 14.49
N VAL A 128 -17.78 8.19 13.75
CA VAL A 128 -17.02 9.45 13.84
C VAL A 128 -17.40 10.38 12.69
N PRO A 129 -17.84 11.62 12.96
CA PRO A 129 -18.18 12.58 11.91
C PRO A 129 -16.91 13.15 11.26
N ALA A 130 -16.91 13.15 9.93
CA ALA A 130 -15.95 13.86 9.11
C ALA A 130 -16.69 14.94 8.31
N THR A 131 -16.99 16.07 8.97
CA THR A 131 -17.51 17.25 8.28
C THR A 131 -16.43 17.84 7.39
N ILE A 132 -16.71 17.93 6.09
CA ILE A 132 -15.76 18.33 5.05
C ILE A 132 -16.12 19.71 4.50
N GLY A 133 -15.12 20.58 4.38
CA GLY A 133 -15.27 21.95 3.86
C GLY A 133 -13.92 22.63 3.70
N VAL A 134 -13.90 23.90 3.28
CA VAL A 134 -12.67 24.67 3.07
C VAL A 134 -12.63 25.87 4.01
N LEU A 135 -11.53 26.00 4.77
CA LEU A 135 -11.25 27.14 5.65
C LEU A 135 -9.84 27.67 5.40
N ASP A 136 -9.74 28.97 5.13
CA ASP A 136 -8.51 29.68 4.79
C ASP A 136 -7.75 29.06 3.60
N GLY A 137 -8.49 28.58 2.59
CA GLY A 137 -7.95 27.92 1.40
C GLY A 137 -7.40 26.51 1.64
N LYS A 138 -7.75 25.88 2.77
CA LYS A 138 -7.37 24.50 3.12
C LYS A 138 -8.58 23.61 3.32
N ILE A 139 -8.57 22.43 2.70
CA ILE A 139 -9.58 21.38 2.96
C ILE A 139 -9.46 20.92 4.40
N ARG A 140 -10.60 20.83 5.08
CA ARG A 140 -10.75 20.25 6.41
C ARG A 140 -11.50 18.93 6.29
N VAL A 141 -11.03 17.90 6.98
CA VAL A 141 -11.67 16.57 7.02
C VAL A 141 -11.93 16.22 8.47
N GLY A 142 -13.17 16.45 8.90
CA GLY A 142 -13.49 16.71 10.31
C GLY A 142 -13.10 18.14 10.69
N MET A 143 -13.95 18.80 11.47
CA MET A 143 -13.72 20.14 11.99
C MET A 143 -13.85 20.11 13.51
N THR A 144 -13.22 21.06 14.20
CA THR A 144 -13.62 21.37 15.58
C THR A 144 -14.92 22.16 15.56
N GLU A 145 -15.68 22.15 16.66
CA GLU A 145 -16.87 22.99 16.84
C GLU A 145 -16.61 24.46 16.46
N THR A 146 -15.50 25.04 16.92
CA THR A 146 -15.10 26.42 16.55
C THR A 146 -14.87 26.61 15.05
N GLN A 147 -14.31 25.61 14.36
CA GLN A 147 -14.08 25.66 12.91
C GLN A 147 -15.39 25.50 12.14
N LEU A 148 -16.27 24.59 12.57
CA LEU A 148 -17.56 24.33 11.94
C LEU A 148 -18.50 25.52 12.10
N THR A 149 -18.61 26.06 13.32
CA THR A 149 -19.32 27.31 13.59
C THR A 149 -18.75 28.46 12.76
N ARG A 150 -17.42 28.63 12.70
CA ARG A 150 -16.80 29.66 11.84
C ARG A 150 -17.21 29.52 10.38
N LEU A 151 -17.21 28.31 9.82
CA LEU A 151 -17.59 28.10 8.42
C LEU A 151 -19.10 28.33 8.19
N ALA A 152 -19.95 27.87 9.11
CA ALA A 152 -21.40 28.07 9.04
C ALA A 152 -21.80 29.56 9.21
N SER A 153 -21.10 30.30 10.06
CA SER A 153 -21.24 31.76 10.19
C SER A 153 -20.82 32.52 8.91
N CYS A 154 -20.06 31.91 8.00
CA CYS A 154 -19.75 32.51 6.70
C CYS A 154 -20.89 32.38 5.67
N ALA A 155 -22.07 31.84 6.03
CA ALA A 155 -23.24 31.80 5.16
C ALA A 155 -23.68 33.21 4.71
N GLY A 156 -23.95 33.38 3.42
CA GLY A 156 -24.38 34.66 2.83
C GLY A 156 -23.28 35.69 2.58
N TYR A 157 -22.02 35.43 2.99
CA TYR A 157 -20.89 36.30 2.67
C TYR A 157 -20.43 36.10 1.21
N PRO A 158 -20.16 37.16 0.43
CA PRO A 158 -19.76 37.05 -0.98
C PRO A 158 -18.46 36.26 -1.23
N GLU A 159 -17.57 36.21 -0.24
CA GLU A 159 -16.29 35.49 -0.32
C GLU A 159 -16.42 33.98 -0.04
N THR A 160 -17.59 33.53 0.41
CA THR A 160 -17.87 32.13 0.72
C THR A 160 -18.24 31.37 -0.54
N MET A 161 -17.34 30.50 -1.00
CA MET A 161 -17.59 29.71 -2.21
C MET A 161 -18.50 28.51 -1.95
N LYS A 162 -19.39 28.22 -2.90
CA LYS A 162 -20.00 26.90 -3.07
C LYS A 162 -19.04 26.03 -3.89
N VAL A 163 -18.50 24.96 -3.30
CA VAL A 163 -17.39 24.19 -3.87
C VAL A 163 -17.87 22.84 -4.40
N SER A 164 -17.94 22.70 -5.72
CA SER A 164 -18.05 21.41 -6.44
C SER A 164 -16.67 20.91 -6.87
N ARG A 165 -16.57 19.69 -7.43
CA ARG A 165 -15.29 19.09 -7.85
C ARG A 165 -14.42 20.02 -8.69
N ARG A 166 -15.03 20.77 -9.62
CA ARG A 166 -14.34 21.73 -10.49
C ARG A 166 -13.77 22.95 -9.76
N ASP A 167 -14.32 23.30 -8.60
CA ASP A 167 -13.98 24.50 -7.84
C ASP A 167 -12.83 24.24 -6.83
N ILE A 168 -12.59 22.96 -6.49
CA ILE A 168 -11.51 22.52 -5.59
C ILE A 168 -10.13 23.04 -6.04
N PRO A 169 -9.68 22.90 -7.31
CA PRO A 169 -8.37 23.38 -7.73
C PRO A 169 -8.21 24.90 -7.56
N TYR A 170 -9.29 25.67 -7.79
CA TYR A 170 -9.25 27.13 -7.62
C TYR A 170 -9.15 27.51 -6.14
N ILE A 171 -10.06 27.05 -5.29
CA ILE A 171 -10.10 27.51 -3.90
C ILE A 171 -8.84 27.10 -3.10
N ILE A 172 -8.27 25.93 -3.41
CA ILE A 172 -7.05 25.44 -2.78
C ILE A 172 -5.80 26.04 -3.42
N GLY A 173 -5.75 26.20 -4.75
CA GLY A 173 -4.66 26.89 -5.43
C GLY A 173 -4.53 28.36 -4.98
N MET A 174 -5.65 29.06 -4.80
CA MET A 174 -5.68 30.40 -4.21
C MET A 174 -5.26 30.40 -2.73
N GLY A 175 -5.63 29.36 -1.97
CA GLY A 175 -5.13 29.12 -0.61
C GLY A 175 -3.61 29.01 -0.54
N MET A 176 -3.04 28.19 -1.41
CA MET A 176 -1.59 28.01 -1.57
C MET A 176 -0.89 29.28 -2.05
N SER A 177 -1.56 30.12 -2.85
CA SER A 177 -1.07 31.46 -3.22
C SER A 177 -1.30 32.54 -2.13
N GLY A 178 -1.71 32.15 -0.91
CA GLY A 178 -1.89 33.04 0.24
C GLY A 178 -3.26 33.71 0.39
N ARG A 179 -4.22 33.48 -0.53
CA ARG A 179 -5.59 34.01 -0.43
C ARG A 179 -6.44 33.13 0.47
N LYS A 180 -6.83 33.63 1.65
CA LYS A 180 -7.67 32.92 2.61
C LYS A 180 -9.13 32.93 2.15
N LEU A 181 -9.53 31.89 1.41
CA LEU A 181 -10.92 31.68 0.95
C LEU A 181 -11.61 30.60 1.80
N ASN A 182 -12.90 30.80 2.09
CA ASN A 182 -13.72 29.81 2.77
C ASN A 182 -14.74 29.24 1.77
N GLY A 183 -15.17 28.00 1.98
CA GLY A 183 -16.19 27.42 1.11
C GLY A 183 -16.82 26.16 1.64
N GLY A 184 -18.13 26.03 1.41
CA GLY A 184 -18.86 24.81 1.68
C GLY A 184 -18.70 23.84 0.52
N THR A 185 -18.30 22.60 0.77
CA THR A 185 -18.31 21.56 -0.26
C THR A 185 -19.72 21.07 -0.52
N THR A 186 -20.04 20.85 -1.79
CA THR A 186 -21.30 20.22 -2.27
C THR A 186 -21.21 18.70 -2.14
N VAL A 187 -22.27 17.96 -2.50
CA VAL A 187 -22.24 16.48 -2.58
C VAL A 187 -21.04 16.01 -3.42
N SER A 188 -20.91 16.47 -4.68
CA SER A 188 -19.75 16.16 -5.54
C SER A 188 -18.40 16.52 -4.88
N GLY A 189 -18.26 17.74 -4.35
CA GLY A 189 -17.00 18.17 -3.72
C GLY A 189 -16.65 17.36 -2.46
N THR A 190 -17.65 16.96 -1.69
CA THR A 190 -17.50 16.15 -0.47
C THR A 190 -17.13 14.71 -0.80
N MET A 191 -17.73 14.10 -1.83
CA MET A 191 -17.42 12.75 -2.29
C MET A 191 -15.96 12.60 -2.71
N VAL A 192 -15.44 13.49 -3.56
CA VAL A 192 -14.04 13.47 -4.03
C VAL A 192 -13.05 13.49 -2.86
N ILE A 193 -13.34 14.31 -1.85
CA ILE A 193 -12.49 14.43 -0.66
C ILE A 193 -12.65 13.19 0.23
N ALA A 194 -13.89 12.75 0.47
CA ALA A 194 -14.18 11.56 1.27
C ALA A 194 -13.45 10.31 0.74
N GLU A 195 -13.50 10.08 -0.58
CA GLU A 195 -12.78 8.98 -1.24
C GLU A 195 -11.26 9.08 -1.10
N LYS A 196 -10.68 10.29 -1.29
CA LYS A 196 -9.24 10.52 -1.09
C LYS A 196 -8.77 10.14 0.33
N PHE A 197 -9.66 10.19 1.32
CA PHE A 197 -9.38 9.80 2.70
C PHE A 197 -10.01 8.45 3.11
N GLY A 198 -10.48 7.64 2.15
CA GLY A 198 -11.01 6.29 2.40
C GLY A 198 -12.35 6.24 3.15
N ILE A 199 -13.08 7.35 3.23
CA ILE A 199 -14.38 7.45 3.90
C ILE A 199 -15.48 6.94 2.96
N LYS A 200 -16.05 5.78 3.28
CA LYS A 200 -16.93 5.00 2.39
C LYS A 200 -18.40 5.45 2.41
N VAL A 201 -18.82 6.20 3.43
CA VAL A 201 -20.24 6.52 3.70
C VAL A 201 -20.41 8.01 3.95
N PHE A 202 -21.41 8.61 3.31
CA PHE A 202 -21.71 10.05 3.35
C PHE A 202 -23.22 10.26 3.58
N GLY A 203 -23.57 11.03 4.62
CA GLY A 203 -24.95 11.49 4.87
C GLY A 203 -25.19 12.93 4.39
N THR A 204 -26.26 13.14 3.62
CA THR A 204 -26.73 14.46 3.17
C THR A 204 -28.26 14.55 3.24
N GLY A 205 -28.84 15.74 3.02
CA GLY A 205 -30.27 15.91 2.84
C GLY A 205 -30.77 15.31 1.53
N GLY A 206 -30.20 15.74 0.40
CA GLY A 206 -30.77 15.43 -0.92
C GLY A 206 -29.78 15.78 -2.03
N LEU A 207 -29.67 14.91 -3.03
CA LEU A 207 -28.76 15.11 -4.16
C LEU A 207 -29.17 16.32 -5.01
N GLY A 208 -28.23 16.92 -5.74
CA GLY A 208 -28.56 17.58 -7.00
C GLY A 208 -29.00 16.56 -8.05
N GLY A 209 -29.35 17.01 -9.24
CA GLY A 209 -29.82 16.12 -10.30
C GLY A 209 -30.01 16.83 -11.63
N VAL A 210 -30.80 16.23 -12.51
CA VAL A 210 -31.20 16.85 -13.77
C VAL A 210 -32.26 17.91 -13.47
N HIS A 211 -32.07 19.15 -13.92
CA HIS A 211 -33.09 20.19 -13.75
C HIS A 211 -34.24 20.00 -14.76
N ARG A 212 -35.43 20.51 -14.42
CA ARG A 212 -36.57 20.51 -15.34
C ARG A 212 -36.24 21.39 -16.55
N GLY A 213 -36.36 20.85 -17.76
CA GLY A 213 -35.94 21.51 -19.01
C GLY A 213 -34.47 21.25 -19.41
N ALA A 214 -33.72 20.45 -18.67
CA ALA A 214 -32.30 20.19 -18.95
C ALA A 214 -32.02 19.41 -20.23
N GLN A 215 -33.04 18.82 -20.91
CA GLN A 215 -32.85 18.31 -22.27
C GLN A 215 -32.48 19.41 -23.29
N ASP A 216 -32.83 20.67 -22.98
CA ASP A 216 -32.51 21.84 -23.80
C ASP A 216 -31.41 22.69 -23.15
N SER A 217 -31.47 22.90 -21.82
CA SER A 217 -30.53 23.78 -21.10
C SER A 217 -29.23 23.11 -20.63
N MET A 218 -29.19 21.77 -20.60
CA MET A 218 -28.09 20.97 -20.04
C MET A 218 -27.74 21.28 -18.57
N ASP A 219 -28.66 21.89 -17.80
CA ASP A 219 -28.47 22.18 -16.36
C ASP A 219 -28.60 20.88 -15.54
N ILE A 220 -27.47 20.17 -15.39
CA ILE A 220 -27.35 18.89 -14.71
C ILE A 220 -26.31 19.00 -13.60
N SER A 221 -26.66 18.58 -12.38
CA SER A 221 -25.72 18.63 -11.25
C SER A 221 -24.54 17.68 -11.45
N ALA A 222 -23.33 18.19 -11.20
CA ALA A 222 -22.11 17.40 -11.15
C ALA A 222 -22.16 16.25 -10.13
N ASP A 223 -23.07 16.30 -9.15
CA ASP A 223 -23.30 15.22 -8.19
C ASP A 223 -23.60 13.87 -8.86
N LEU A 224 -24.33 13.86 -9.99
CA LEU A 224 -24.68 12.63 -10.70
C LEU A 224 -23.47 12.01 -11.40
N THR A 225 -22.65 12.86 -12.04
CA THR A 225 -21.38 12.44 -12.66
C THR A 225 -20.36 12.01 -11.61
N GLU A 226 -20.40 12.58 -10.40
CA GLU A 226 -19.54 12.16 -9.28
C GLU A 226 -19.92 10.78 -8.76
N LEU A 227 -21.22 10.52 -8.60
CA LEU A 227 -21.72 9.19 -8.26
C LEU A 227 -21.26 8.13 -9.27
N GLY A 228 -21.11 8.47 -10.56
CA GLY A 228 -20.55 7.57 -11.57
C GLY A 228 -19.03 7.34 -11.48
N ARG A 229 -18.30 8.11 -10.67
CA ARG A 229 -16.81 8.16 -10.66
C ARG A 229 -16.15 7.85 -9.33
N THR A 230 -16.89 7.93 -8.23
CA THR A 230 -16.33 7.94 -6.87
C THR A 230 -17.09 6.96 -5.99
N SER A 231 -16.35 5.99 -5.43
CA SER A 231 -16.85 4.84 -4.66
C SER A 231 -17.19 5.21 -3.22
N VAL A 232 -18.14 6.13 -3.09
CA VAL A 232 -18.73 6.58 -1.82
C VAL A 232 -20.23 6.34 -1.86
N ALA A 233 -20.76 5.70 -0.81
CA ALA A 233 -22.19 5.49 -0.64
C ALA A 233 -22.83 6.75 -0.05
N VAL A 234 -23.81 7.31 -0.75
CA VAL A 234 -24.48 8.55 -0.36
C VAL A 234 -25.90 8.25 0.10
N ILE A 235 -26.18 8.54 1.38
CA ILE A 235 -27.50 8.42 1.97
C ILE A 235 -28.17 9.80 1.93
N SER A 236 -29.30 9.88 1.23
CA SER A 236 -30.08 11.11 1.04
C SER A 236 -31.57 10.81 0.92
N SER A 237 -32.46 11.80 0.94
CA SER A 237 -33.89 11.60 0.67
C SER A 237 -34.19 11.73 -0.82
N GLY A 238 -33.44 11.00 -1.64
CA GLY A 238 -33.45 11.11 -3.10
C GLY A 238 -32.77 12.40 -3.60
N CYS A 239 -33.22 12.92 -4.74
CA CYS A 239 -32.84 14.24 -5.24
C CYS A 239 -33.80 15.34 -4.71
N LYS A 240 -33.36 16.60 -4.71
CA LYS A 240 -34.20 17.74 -4.34
C LYS A 240 -35.46 17.80 -5.23
N SER A 241 -36.62 18.09 -4.62
CA SER A 241 -37.95 17.90 -5.23
C SER A 241 -38.29 18.81 -6.44
N PHE A 242 -37.57 19.91 -6.62
CA PHE A 242 -37.72 20.80 -7.77
C PHE A 242 -37.00 20.32 -9.05
N LEU A 243 -36.25 19.22 -8.95
CA LEU A 243 -35.54 18.60 -10.07
C LEU A 243 -36.47 17.71 -10.91
N ASP A 244 -35.93 17.16 -11.99
CA ASP A 244 -36.55 16.14 -12.83
C ASP A 244 -36.10 14.75 -12.36
N LEU A 245 -36.91 14.12 -11.52
CA LEU A 245 -36.60 12.81 -10.93
C LEU A 245 -36.54 11.68 -11.98
N PRO A 246 -37.48 11.56 -12.96
CA PRO A 246 -37.33 10.59 -14.06
C PRO A 246 -35.98 10.73 -14.79
N ARG A 247 -35.65 11.92 -15.29
CA ARG A 247 -34.38 12.13 -16.02
C ARG A 247 -33.15 11.96 -15.12
N THR A 248 -33.27 12.22 -13.82
CA THR A 248 -32.20 11.96 -12.85
C THR A 248 -31.92 10.46 -12.71
N LEU A 249 -32.95 9.60 -12.72
CA LEU A 249 -32.77 8.15 -12.71
C LEU A 249 -32.11 7.64 -14.00
N GLU A 250 -32.60 8.05 -15.16
CA GLU A 250 -32.01 7.72 -16.48
C GLU A 250 -30.53 8.14 -16.58
N TYR A 251 -30.18 9.32 -16.06
CA TYR A 251 -28.80 9.79 -16.03
C TYR A 251 -27.94 8.95 -15.06
N LEU A 252 -28.46 8.59 -13.89
CA LEU A 252 -27.76 7.74 -12.93
C LEU A 252 -27.53 6.32 -13.47
N GLU A 253 -28.51 5.73 -14.16
CA GLU A 253 -28.36 4.48 -14.90
C GLU A 253 -27.27 4.59 -15.98
N THR A 254 -27.29 5.67 -16.77
CA THR A 254 -26.26 5.95 -17.78
C THR A 254 -24.86 6.12 -17.19
N GLN A 255 -24.75 6.59 -15.94
CA GLN A 255 -23.48 6.67 -15.19
C GLN A 255 -23.14 5.38 -14.42
N GLY A 256 -23.94 4.31 -14.57
CA GLY A 256 -23.75 3.04 -13.88
C GLY A 256 -24.00 3.11 -12.37
N VAL A 257 -24.67 4.14 -11.86
CA VAL A 257 -24.86 4.35 -10.42
C VAL A 257 -25.95 3.43 -9.90
N THR A 258 -25.66 2.69 -8.83
CA THR A 258 -26.67 1.84 -8.18
C THR A 258 -27.60 2.72 -7.35
N VAL A 259 -28.91 2.70 -7.64
CA VAL A 259 -29.94 3.48 -6.91
C VAL A 259 -30.85 2.54 -6.12
N VAL A 260 -30.95 2.77 -4.82
CA VAL A 260 -31.61 1.86 -3.87
C VAL A 260 -32.44 2.67 -2.87
N THR A 261 -33.68 2.29 -2.60
CA THR A 261 -34.51 2.94 -1.56
C THR A 261 -34.58 2.09 -0.30
N PHE A 262 -34.45 2.71 0.88
CA PHE A 262 -34.73 2.04 2.14
C PHE A 262 -36.23 1.77 2.28
N ALA A 263 -36.58 0.50 2.51
CA ALA A 263 -37.96 0.04 2.56
C ALA A 263 -38.75 0.58 3.76
N ASP A 264 -38.05 0.96 4.83
CA ASP A 264 -38.56 1.65 6.03
C ASP A 264 -39.90 1.11 6.59
N GLY A 265 -40.09 -0.21 6.52
CA GLY A 265 -41.27 -0.93 7.00
C GLY A 265 -42.38 -1.12 5.94
N ARG A 266 -42.31 -0.43 4.80
CA ARG A 266 -43.18 -0.65 3.64
C ARG A 266 -42.80 -1.97 2.93
N LEU A 267 -43.77 -2.55 2.21
CA LEU A 267 -43.64 -3.81 1.48
C LEU A 267 -44.04 -3.62 0.00
N GLY A 268 -43.50 -4.45 -0.88
CA GLY A 268 -43.78 -4.41 -2.32
C GLY A 268 -42.95 -3.38 -3.08
N GLU A 269 -43.50 -2.84 -4.17
CA GLU A 269 -42.84 -1.81 -4.98
C GLU A 269 -42.91 -0.44 -4.31
N ILE A 270 -41.78 0.02 -3.81
CA ILE A 270 -41.66 1.26 -3.04
C ILE A 270 -41.23 2.41 -3.95
N ASP A 271 -41.89 3.56 -3.77
CA ASP A 271 -41.52 4.79 -4.45
C ASP A 271 -40.18 5.32 -3.94
N ILE A 272 -39.32 5.78 -4.84
CA ILE A 272 -38.13 6.54 -4.45
C ILE A 272 -38.60 7.89 -3.86
N PRO A 273 -38.14 8.31 -2.66
CA PRO A 273 -38.56 9.57 -2.06
C PRO A 273 -38.10 10.78 -2.88
N SER A 274 -38.93 11.82 -2.90
CA SER A 274 -38.63 13.10 -3.56
C SER A 274 -38.50 14.20 -2.51
N PHE A 275 -37.43 14.11 -1.72
CA PHE A 275 -37.01 15.06 -0.69
C PHE A 275 -38.07 15.29 0.41
N TYR A 276 -38.98 16.24 0.21
CA TYR A 276 -40.05 16.56 1.16
C TYR A 276 -41.19 15.54 1.21
N THR A 277 -41.34 14.70 0.18
CA THR A 277 -42.38 13.66 0.12
C THR A 277 -41.77 12.26 0.06
N ARG A 278 -42.39 11.32 0.79
CA ARG A 278 -42.00 9.90 0.83
C ARG A 278 -42.32 9.13 -0.44
N ASP A 279 -43.38 9.55 -1.12
CA ASP A 279 -43.95 8.87 -2.28
C ASP A 279 -43.96 9.85 -3.45
N SER A 280 -43.12 9.59 -4.45
CA SER A 280 -42.88 10.48 -5.58
C SER A 280 -43.80 10.24 -6.78
N GLY A 281 -44.48 9.08 -6.81
CA GLY A 281 -45.14 8.52 -7.98
C GLY A 281 -44.22 7.68 -8.88
N ILE A 282 -42.96 7.47 -8.50
CA ILE A 282 -41.94 6.77 -9.30
C ILE A 282 -41.33 5.65 -8.46
N LYS A 283 -41.32 4.42 -9.01
CA LYS A 283 -40.77 3.24 -8.33
C LYS A 283 -39.24 3.30 -8.26
N SER A 284 -38.71 2.87 -7.12
CA SER A 284 -37.27 2.72 -6.91
C SER A 284 -36.73 1.52 -7.71
N PRO A 285 -35.59 1.65 -8.43
CA PRO A 285 -34.99 0.53 -9.17
C PRO A 285 -34.66 -0.66 -8.27
N LEU A 286 -34.11 -0.40 -7.07
CA LEU A 286 -33.82 -1.40 -6.04
C LEU A 286 -34.35 -0.98 -4.68
N VAL A 287 -34.52 -1.93 -3.77
CA VAL A 287 -35.02 -1.71 -2.40
C VAL A 287 -34.21 -2.53 -1.41
N VAL A 288 -33.86 -1.95 -0.25
CA VAL A 288 -33.22 -2.63 0.89
C VAL A 288 -33.99 -2.40 2.20
N ARG A 289 -34.06 -3.42 3.05
CA ARG A 289 -34.83 -3.42 4.29
C ARG A 289 -34.09 -2.87 5.50
N SER A 290 -32.75 -2.88 5.48
CA SER A 290 -31.94 -2.56 6.66
C SER A 290 -30.62 -1.87 6.31
N ALA A 291 -30.04 -1.19 7.30
CA ALA A 291 -28.67 -0.67 7.22
C ALA A 291 -27.63 -1.76 6.94
N ARG A 292 -27.88 -3.00 7.39
CA ARG A 292 -27.02 -4.16 7.15
C ARG A 292 -27.07 -4.65 5.71
N GLU A 293 -28.25 -4.72 5.09
CA GLU A 293 -28.37 -5.02 3.65
C GLU A 293 -27.64 -3.95 2.82
N ALA A 294 -27.83 -2.66 3.13
CA ALA A 294 -27.10 -1.56 2.48
C ALA A 294 -25.57 -1.67 2.68
N ALA A 295 -25.10 -2.01 3.88
CA ALA A 295 -23.69 -2.22 4.16
C ALA A 295 -23.10 -3.41 3.38
N PHE A 296 -23.83 -4.51 3.22
CA PHE A 296 -23.42 -5.62 2.34
C PHE A 296 -23.34 -5.20 0.87
N MET A 297 -24.25 -4.35 0.36
CA MET A 297 -24.14 -3.83 -1.00
C MET A 297 -22.88 -2.97 -1.19
N ILE A 298 -22.52 -2.14 -0.21
CA ILE A 298 -21.29 -1.34 -0.24
C ILE A 298 -20.05 -2.26 -0.20
N TYR A 299 -20.08 -3.29 0.65
CA TYR A 299 -19.00 -4.28 0.74
C TYR A 299 -18.82 -5.03 -0.59
N ALA A 300 -19.91 -5.57 -1.16
CA ALA A 300 -19.89 -6.30 -2.43
C ALA A 300 -19.48 -5.42 -3.62
N SER A 301 -19.96 -4.18 -3.71
CA SER A 301 -19.54 -3.21 -4.74
C SER A 301 -18.03 -2.98 -4.71
N ARG A 302 -17.41 -2.92 -3.53
CA ARG A 302 -15.96 -2.79 -3.37
C ARG A 302 -15.16 -4.08 -3.57
N MET A 303 -15.80 -5.25 -3.57
CA MET A 303 -15.17 -6.50 -3.98
C MET A 303 -15.23 -6.67 -5.51
N ALA A 304 -16.33 -6.28 -6.15
CA ALA A 304 -16.54 -6.45 -7.58
C ALA A 304 -15.81 -5.40 -8.43
N CYS A 305 -15.60 -4.18 -7.91
CA CYS A 305 -14.95 -3.09 -8.62
C CYS A 305 -13.55 -2.80 -8.04
N ARG A 306 -12.54 -2.66 -8.92
CA ARG A 306 -11.17 -2.30 -8.54
C ARG A 306 -11.12 -0.97 -7.79
N GLU A 307 -10.19 -0.85 -6.83
CA GLU A 307 -10.01 0.40 -6.09
C GLU A 307 -9.69 1.58 -7.03
N GLY A 308 -10.39 2.70 -6.84
CA GLY A 308 -10.29 3.88 -7.70
C GLY A 308 -11.02 3.79 -9.04
N ASN A 309 -11.71 2.68 -9.34
CA ASN A 309 -12.52 2.50 -10.56
C ASN A 309 -13.95 2.00 -10.25
N GLY A 310 -14.45 2.31 -9.05
CA GLY A 310 -15.79 1.96 -8.59
C GLY A 310 -16.75 3.15 -8.64
N ASN A 311 -17.97 2.89 -9.07
CA ASN A 311 -19.13 3.75 -8.91
C ASN A 311 -19.55 3.90 -7.44
N GLY A 312 -20.23 4.99 -7.13
CA GLY A 312 -20.95 5.19 -5.87
C GLY A 312 -22.31 4.52 -5.86
N ILE A 313 -22.93 4.48 -4.68
CA ILE A 313 -24.30 3.97 -4.48
C ILE A 313 -25.16 5.08 -3.89
N SER A 314 -26.31 5.35 -4.51
CA SER A 314 -27.33 6.25 -3.97
C SER A 314 -28.33 5.46 -3.14
N PHE A 315 -28.30 5.67 -1.83
CA PHE A 315 -29.29 5.12 -0.91
C PHE A 315 -30.33 6.18 -0.54
N ALA A 316 -31.50 6.08 -1.14
CA ALA A 316 -32.63 6.94 -0.88
C ALA A 316 -33.33 6.54 0.43
N ASN A 317 -33.14 7.32 1.48
CA ASN A 317 -33.78 7.20 2.79
C ASN A 317 -34.99 8.15 2.89
N PRO A 318 -36.21 7.64 2.98
CA PRO A 318 -37.43 8.46 3.07
C PRO A 318 -37.42 9.41 4.28
N ILE A 319 -37.98 10.60 4.09
CA ILE A 319 -38.32 11.51 5.19
C ILE A 319 -39.26 10.80 6.19
N PRO A 320 -39.12 10.99 7.52
CA PRO A 320 -40.05 10.39 8.49
C PRO A 320 -41.51 10.81 8.20
N ALA A 321 -42.46 9.91 8.44
CA ALA A 321 -43.85 10.05 8.01
C ALA A 321 -44.53 11.31 8.58
N GLU A 322 -44.24 11.63 9.84
CA GLU A 322 -44.74 12.79 10.58
C GLU A 322 -44.21 14.14 10.06
N PHE A 323 -43.16 14.14 9.24
CA PHE A 323 -42.59 15.35 8.60
C PHE A 323 -42.78 15.36 7.07
N SER A 324 -43.37 14.33 6.48
CA SER A 324 -43.61 14.25 5.04
C SER A 324 -44.69 15.23 4.61
N ILE A 325 -44.39 16.08 3.63
CA ILE A 325 -45.38 16.97 3.01
C ILE A 325 -46.12 16.17 1.92
N PRO A 326 -47.47 16.22 1.84
CA PRO A 326 -48.21 15.54 0.78
C PRO A 326 -47.75 15.97 -0.61
N LYS A 327 -47.56 15.00 -1.53
CA LYS A 327 -47.08 15.25 -2.89
C LYS A 327 -47.83 16.38 -3.60
N VAL A 328 -49.16 16.41 -3.52
CA VAL A 328 -50.01 17.43 -4.16
C VAL A 328 -49.76 18.84 -3.59
N GLU A 329 -49.55 18.98 -2.28
CA GLU A 329 -49.27 20.25 -1.62
C GLU A 329 -47.89 20.78 -2.02
N ILE A 330 -46.86 19.93 -1.96
CA ILE A 330 -45.49 20.35 -2.26
C ILE A 330 -45.26 20.56 -3.76
N ASP A 331 -45.86 19.75 -4.65
CA ASP A 331 -45.74 19.92 -6.10
C ASP A 331 -46.34 21.25 -6.55
N ALA A 332 -47.45 21.71 -5.96
CA ALA A 332 -48.02 23.03 -6.24
C ALA A 332 -47.03 24.17 -5.91
N ALA A 333 -46.45 24.14 -4.70
CA ALA A 333 -45.44 25.11 -4.27
C ALA A 333 -44.15 25.06 -5.12
N ILE A 334 -43.70 23.87 -5.51
CA ILE A 334 -42.54 23.67 -6.39
C ILE A 334 -42.81 24.22 -7.78
N ASN A 335 -43.94 23.89 -8.39
CA ASN A 335 -44.28 24.30 -9.76
C ASN A 335 -44.34 25.82 -9.87
N GLN A 336 -44.97 26.48 -8.88
CA GLN A 336 -44.98 27.93 -8.80
C GLN A 336 -43.57 28.52 -8.59
N ALA A 337 -42.77 27.96 -7.67
CA ALA A 337 -41.40 28.45 -7.42
C ALA A 337 -40.47 28.30 -8.63
N VAL A 338 -40.61 27.22 -9.40
CA VAL A 338 -39.84 26.98 -10.64
C VAL A 338 -40.28 27.91 -11.76
N GLN A 339 -41.58 28.16 -11.92
CA GLN A 339 -42.10 29.11 -12.90
C GLN A 339 -41.62 30.54 -12.60
N GLU A 340 -41.79 30.99 -11.35
CA GLU A 340 -41.35 32.33 -10.93
C GLU A 340 -39.82 32.51 -11.06
N ALA A 341 -39.02 31.44 -10.87
CA ALA A 341 -37.58 31.47 -11.09
C ALA A 341 -37.23 31.68 -12.57
N ALA A 342 -37.94 31.01 -13.48
CA ALA A 342 -37.77 31.16 -14.92
C ALA A 342 -38.20 32.55 -15.39
N ASP A 343 -39.37 33.03 -14.95
CA ASP A 343 -39.92 34.35 -15.31
C ASP A 343 -39.00 35.51 -14.85
N GLN A 344 -38.29 35.33 -13.74
CA GLN A 344 -37.33 36.30 -13.18
C GLN A 344 -35.87 36.08 -13.66
N GLY A 345 -35.61 35.10 -14.53
CA GLY A 345 -34.29 34.86 -15.11
C GLY A 345 -33.24 34.25 -14.16
N PHE A 346 -33.67 33.55 -13.10
CA PHE A 346 -32.75 32.87 -12.18
C PHE A 346 -32.23 31.56 -12.80
N HIS A 347 -30.94 31.55 -13.17
CA HIS A 347 -30.29 30.42 -13.83
C HIS A 347 -29.04 29.90 -13.10
N GLY A 348 -28.68 28.64 -13.34
CA GLY A 348 -27.50 27.99 -12.79
C GLY A 348 -27.42 28.08 -11.26
N HIS A 349 -26.26 28.48 -10.74
CA HIS A 349 -25.99 28.48 -9.29
C HIS A 349 -26.94 29.36 -8.46
N ALA A 350 -27.54 30.40 -9.04
CA ALA A 350 -28.48 31.32 -8.38
C ALA A 350 -29.92 30.76 -8.30
N ASN A 351 -30.24 29.75 -9.09
CA ASN A 351 -31.58 29.17 -9.20
C ASN A 351 -32.01 28.43 -7.91
N THR A 352 -31.14 27.57 -7.38
CA THR A 352 -31.45 26.77 -6.17
C THR A 352 -31.79 27.61 -4.92
N PRO A 353 -31.02 28.65 -4.54
CA PRO A 353 -31.36 29.48 -3.38
C PRO A 353 -32.71 30.19 -3.53
N PHE A 354 -33.04 30.69 -4.74
CA PHE A 354 -34.33 31.33 -5.02
C PHE A 354 -35.48 30.34 -4.83
N ILE A 355 -35.42 29.17 -5.49
CA ILE A 355 -36.47 28.14 -5.41
C ILE A 355 -36.70 27.70 -3.96
N LEU A 356 -35.64 27.44 -3.18
CA LEU A 356 -35.79 27.03 -1.78
C LEU A 356 -36.40 28.12 -0.89
N SER A 357 -36.00 29.38 -1.09
CA SER A 357 -36.59 30.54 -0.42
C SER A 357 -38.08 30.68 -0.76
N ARG A 358 -38.45 30.49 -2.03
CA ARG A 358 -39.83 30.60 -2.48
C ARG A 358 -40.70 29.44 -2.01
N ILE A 359 -40.19 28.20 -2.00
CA ILE A 359 -40.88 27.04 -1.39
C ILE A 359 -41.10 27.28 0.12
N LYS A 360 -40.13 27.86 0.85
CA LYS A 360 -40.34 28.25 2.26
C LYS A 360 -41.52 29.22 2.42
N ALA A 361 -41.64 30.23 1.56
CA ALA A 361 -42.76 31.18 1.60
C ALA A 361 -44.11 30.51 1.24
N LEU A 362 -44.13 29.71 0.17
CA LEU A 362 -45.35 29.05 -0.33
C LEU A 362 -45.86 27.88 0.55
N THR A 363 -44.99 27.31 1.40
CA THR A 363 -45.36 26.27 2.37
C THR A 363 -45.55 26.79 3.79
N GLU A 364 -45.67 28.12 3.97
CA GLU A 364 -45.82 28.76 5.30
C GLU A 364 -44.71 28.35 6.30
N GLY A 365 -43.51 28.04 5.79
CA GLY A 365 -42.37 27.56 6.57
C GLY A 365 -42.33 26.06 6.87
N LYS A 366 -43.36 25.26 6.55
CA LYS A 366 -43.40 23.80 6.77
C LYS A 366 -42.20 23.06 6.16
N SER A 367 -41.64 23.57 5.06
CA SER A 367 -40.46 22.99 4.42
C SER A 367 -39.19 23.00 5.30
N ILE A 368 -39.07 23.89 6.29
CA ILE A 368 -37.86 23.98 7.13
C ILE A 368 -37.80 22.85 8.18
N PRO A 369 -38.86 22.58 8.99
CA PRO A 369 -38.91 21.38 9.83
C PRO A 369 -38.73 20.09 9.02
N ALA A 370 -39.39 19.97 7.86
CA ALA A 370 -39.25 18.80 6.99
C ALA A 370 -37.80 18.60 6.51
N ASN A 371 -37.12 19.66 6.07
CA ASN A 371 -35.71 19.61 5.68
C ASN A 371 -34.79 19.24 6.85
N ARG A 372 -35.03 19.78 8.05
CA ARG A 372 -34.26 19.41 9.26
C ARG A 372 -34.44 17.94 9.61
N ALA A 373 -35.69 17.45 9.60
CA ALA A 373 -36.02 16.06 9.93
C ALA A 373 -35.43 15.05 8.93
N LEU A 374 -35.53 15.32 7.61
CA LEU A 374 -34.96 14.43 6.59
C LEU A 374 -33.43 14.35 6.71
N ILE A 375 -32.72 15.47 6.89
CA ILE A 375 -31.26 15.45 7.03
C ILE A 375 -30.84 14.67 8.27
N GLN A 376 -31.51 14.89 9.42
CA GLN A 376 -31.24 14.13 10.65
C GLN A 376 -31.54 12.63 10.50
N SER A 377 -32.58 12.26 9.75
CA SER A 377 -32.90 10.87 9.40
C SER A 377 -31.77 10.24 8.57
N ASN A 378 -31.32 10.93 7.53
CA ASN A 378 -30.30 10.45 6.59
C ASN A 378 -28.95 10.29 7.26
N VAL A 379 -28.52 11.27 8.08
CA VAL A 379 -27.25 11.20 8.83
C VAL A 379 -27.28 10.09 9.87
N ARG A 380 -28.43 9.85 10.54
CA ARG A 380 -28.62 8.71 11.44
C ARG A 380 -28.54 7.37 10.70
N MET A 381 -29.15 7.27 9.53
CA MET A 381 -29.07 6.06 8.69
C MET A 381 -27.65 5.84 8.16
N ALA A 382 -26.95 6.89 7.71
CA ALA A 382 -25.55 6.83 7.29
C ALA A 382 -24.63 6.32 8.41
N ALA A 383 -24.82 6.77 9.65
CA ALA A 383 -24.07 6.26 10.81
C ALA A 383 -24.33 4.77 11.05
N LYS A 384 -25.60 4.33 11.01
CA LYS A 384 -25.95 2.90 11.11
C LYS A 384 -25.32 2.06 10.00
N VAL A 385 -25.38 2.52 8.74
CA VAL A 385 -24.75 1.84 7.60
C VAL A 385 -23.23 1.78 7.74
N ALA A 386 -22.59 2.85 8.22
CA ALA A 386 -21.14 2.86 8.47
C ALA A 386 -20.73 1.88 9.59
N VAL A 387 -21.51 1.78 10.67
CA VAL A 387 -21.29 0.83 11.77
C VAL A 387 -21.48 -0.61 11.30
N GLU A 388 -22.56 -0.91 10.57
CA GLU A 388 -22.79 -2.25 9.97
C GLU A 388 -21.66 -2.62 8.99
N LEU A 389 -21.22 -1.68 8.14
CA LEU A 389 -20.10 -1.88 7.22
C LEU A 389 -18.78 -2.13 7.97
N HIS A 390 -18.54 -1.44 9.09
CA HIS A 390 -17.40 -1.71 9.96
C HIS A 390 -17.48 -3.11 10.57
N GLN A 391 -18.65 -3.54 11.07
CA GLN A 391 -18.85 -4.88 11.62
C GLN A 391 -18.61 -5.98 10.56
N ILE A 392 -19.19 -5.83 9.35
CA ILE A 392 -19.00 -6.76 8.23
C ILE A 392 -17.52 -6.84 7.84
N THR A 393 -16.83 -5.69 7.74
CA THR A 393 -15.40 -5.62 7.38
C THR A 393 -14.51 -6.22 8.47
N ARG A 394 -14.89 -6.08 9.75
CA ARG A 394 -14.10 -6.55 10.90
C ARG A 394 -14.26 -8.06 11.15
N ASN A 395 -15.46 -8.59 10.96
CA ASN A 395 -15.80 -9.96 11.36
C ASN A 395 -15.55 -11.02 10.27
N LYS A 396 -14.92 -10.68 9.13
CA LYS A 396 -14.70 -11.54 7.95
C LYS A 396 -15.94 -12.44 7.69
N TYR A 397 -17.06 -11.86 7.25
CA TYR A 397 -18.37 -12.56 7.16
C TYR A 397 -18.27 -13.94 6.50
N ILE A 398 -18.30 -14.99 7.33
CA ILE A 398 -18.52 -16.37 6.91
C ILE A 398 -20.04 -16.53 6.72
N PRO A 399 -20.53 -16.94 5.53
CA PRO A 399 -21.93 -17.30 5.37
C PRO A 399 -22.27 -18.48 6.28
N ASP A 400 -23.33 -18.35 7.09
CA ASP A 400 -23.80 -19.43 7.97
C ASP A 400 -24.18 -20.68 7.16
N ALA A 401 -23.26 -21.64 7.09
CA ALA A 401 -23.48 -22.93 6.43
C ALA A 401 -24.58 -23.79 7.10
N ASN A 402 -25.08 -23.37 8.26
CA ASN A 402 -26.04 -24.09 9.09
C ASN A 402 -27.53 -23.75 8.84
N THR A 403 -27.87 -23.07 7.72
CA THR A 403 -29.26 -23.02 7.22
C THR A 403 -29.49 -23.92 5.99
N ARG A 404 -29.03 -25.17 6.08
CA ARG A 404 -29.42 -26.27 5.18
C ARG A 404 -29.97 -27.50 5.93
N SER A 405 -31.09 -27.28 6.60
CA SER A 405 -32.16 -28.29 6.73
C SER A 405 -33.51 -27.54 6.73
N GLY A 406 -34.58 -28.00 6.08
CA GLY A 406 -34.69 -29.10 5.13
C GLY A 406 -36.03 -29.02 4.38
N GLU A 407 -35.94 -29.02 3.04
CA GLU A 407 -36.96 -29.43 2.07
C GLU A 407 -38.35 -28.76 1.95
N ARG A 408 -38.94 -28.98 0.78
CA ARG A 408 -40.18 -28.41 0.28
C ARG A 408 -41.39 -29.31 0.59
N ALA A 409 -42.52 -28.68 0.86
CA ALA A 409 -43.88 -29.09 0.48
C ALA A 409 -44.23 -30.60 0.43
N ILE A 410 -44.97 -31.08 1.44
CA ILE A 410 -45.90 -32.20 1.29
C ILE A 410 -47.34 -31.69 1.48
N VAL A 411 -48.21 -32.01 0.52
CA VAL A 411 -49.65 -31.70 0.54
C VAL A 411 -50.44 -32.94 0.99
N ARG A 412 -51.51 -32.72 1.76
CA ARG A 412 -52.35 -33.70 2.51
C ARG A 412 -51.66 -34.21 3.79
N ARG A 413 -52.36 -34.33 4.93
CA ARG A 413 -53.78 -34.71 5.10
C ARG A 413 -54.41 -34.02 6.33
N VAL A 414 -55.69 -33.65 6.23
CA VAL A 414 -56.50 -33.13 7.35
C VAL A 414 -56.85 -34.25 8.33
N LYS A 415 -56.72 -33.99 9.65
CA LYS A 415 -57.48 -34.53 10.81
C LYS A 415 -57.01 -33.76 12.07
N THR A 416 -57.77 -32.79 12.58
CA THR A 416 -58.83 -32.86 13.63
C THR A 416 -58.31 -32.97 15.07
N GLU A 417 -58.75 -32.02 15.91
CA GLU A 417 -58.73 -32.00 17.39
C GLU A 417 -57.34 -31.83 18.06
N GLY A 418 -57.17 -31.03 19.12
CA GLY A 418 -58.10 -30.08 19.74
C GLY A 418 -57.55 -29.41 21.02
N ASN A 419 -58.17 -28.28 21.39
CA ASN A 419 -58.22 -27.65 22.72
C ASN A 419 -56.98 -27.05 23.45
N GLN A 420 -57.25 -25.82 23.91
CA GLN A 420 -56.88 -25.19 25.19
C GLN A 420 -55.60 -24.33 25.30
N ALA A 421 -55.64 -23.49 26.34
CA ALA A 421 -55.18 -22.10 26.36
C ALA A 421 -54.14 -21.85 27.50
N PRO A 422 -53.54 -20.65 27.60
CA PRO A 422 -52.41 -20.33 28.50
C PRO A 422 -52.94 -19.85 29.89
N PRO A 423 -52.18 -19.19 30.80
CA PRO A 423 -50.78 -18.72 30.77
C PRO A 423 -49.99 -18.99 32.08
N GLU A 424 -48.84 -18.34 32.28
CA GLU A 424 -48.68 -17.39 33.41
C GLU A 424 -47.39 -16.54 33.36
N ASN A 425 -47.46 -15.38 34.03
CA ASN A 425 -46.36 -14.42 34.17
C ASN A 425 -45.44 -14.78 35.34
N ASN A 426 -44.23 -14.22 35.37
CA ASN A 426 -43.79 -13.51 36.59
C ASN A 426 -42.67 -12.49 36.31
N THR A 427 -43.04 -11.21 36.39
CA THR A 427 -42.14 -10.09 36.62
C THR A 427 -41.92 -9.88 38.11
N VAL A 428 -40.68 -9.77 38.61
CA VAL A 428 -40.36 -8.88 39.75
C VAL A 428 -38.99 -8.24 39.53
N SER A 429 -38.92 -6.96 39.85
CA SER A 429 -37.78 -6.03 39.80
C SER A 429 -36.74 -6.23 40.92
N GLY A 430 -35.51 -5.77 40.69
CA GLY A 430 -34.53 -5.53 41.75
C GLY A 430 -33.39 -4.61 41.31
N ILE A 431 -33.53 -3.30 41.56
CA ILE A 431 -32.41 -2.35 41.53
C ILE A 431 -31.89 -2.26 42.97
N ASP A 432 -30.60 -2.51 43.20
CA ASP A 432 -29.86 -1.68 44.16
C ASP A 432 -28.33 -1.74 44.01
N LYS A 433 -27.74 -0.55 44.19
CA LYS A 433 -26.39 -0.20 44.67
C LYS A 433 -25.11 -0.63 43.93
N VAL A 434 -24.40 0.44 43.57
CA VAL A 434 -22.96 0.58 43.38
C VAL A 434 -22.22 0.22 44.68
N GLU A 435 -21.22 -0.65 44.58
CA GLU A 435 -20.02 -0.59 45.42
C GLU A 435 -18.78 -0.51 44.52
N SER A 436 -17.84 0.33 44.92
CA SER A 436 -16.60 0.62 44.22
C SER A 436 -15.50 -0.26 44.76
N ASP A 437 -14.86 -1.06 43.91
CA ASP A 437 -13.64 -1.76 44.29
C ASP A 437 -12.50 -1.57 43.29
N ASN A 438 -11.30 -1.70 43.84
CA ASN A 438 -10.07 -1.03 43.48
C ASN A 438 -9.49 -1.32 42.09
N MET A 439 -8.75 -0.33 41.57
CA MET A 439 -7.91 -0.45 40.38
C MET A 439 -6.74 -1.41 40.63
N GLU A 440 -6.77 -2.60 40.03
CA GLU A 440 -5.54 -3.30 39.64
C GLU A 440 -5.30 -3.15 38.13
N ALA A 441 -4.04 -2.94 37.76
CA ALA A 441 -3.63 -2.60 36.41
C ALA A 441 -3.60 -3.85 35.51
N HIS A 442 -4.77 -4.30 35.04
CA HIS A 442 -4.81 -5.26 33.94
C HIS A 442 -4.28 -4.60 32.67
N ALA A 443 -3.19 -5.16 32.15
CA ALA A 443 -2.62 -4.78 30.88
C ALA A 443 -3.68 -4.84 29.77
N SER A 444 -3.65 -3.85 28.88
CA SER A 444 -4.50 -3.80 27.68
C SER A 444 -4.44 -5.13 26.93
N PRO A 445 -5.58 -5.77 26.59
CA PRO A 445 -5.54 -6.92 25.72
C PRO A 445 -5.06 -6.45 24.34
N GLU A 446 -3.90 -6.95 23.91
CA GLU A 446 -3.37 -6.73 22.58
C GLU A 446 -4.36 -7.32 21.56
N LEU A 447 -5.08 -6.44 20.87
CA LEU A 447 -6.02 -6.83 19.81
C LEU A 447 -5.24 -7.22 18.57
N ASP A 448 -4.84 -8.48 18.55
CA ASP A 448 -4.17 -9.12 17.43
C ASP A 448 -5.05 -9.03 16.18
N TYR A 449 -4.56 -8.30 15.16
CA TYR A 449 -5.22 -8.23 13.86
C TYR A 449 -4.79 -9.46 13.08
N ASP A 450 -5.71 -10.40 12.88
CA ASP A 450 -5.54 -11.62 12.10
C ASP A 450 -5.40 -11.32 10.59
N VAL A 451 -4.29 -10.65 10.25
CA VAL A 451 -3.62 -10.75 8.94
C VAL A 451 -3.39 -12.24 8.71
N PRO A 452 -3.67 -12.81 7.52
CA PRO A 452 -3.37 -14.21 7.26
C PRO A 452 -1.93 -14.47 7.63
N LYS A 453 -1.67 -15.49 8.46
CA LYS A 453 -0.31 -15.76 8.91
C LYS A 453 0.54 -16.06 7.69
N ALA A 454 1.66 -15.36 7.56
CA ALA A 454 2.73 -15.71 6.64
C ALA A 454 3.91 -16.17 7.51
N ASP A 455 4.45 -17.35 7.21
CA ASP A 455 5.69 -17.87 7.79
C ASP A 455 6.90 -17.31 7.04
N ILE A 456 6.75 -17.13 5.72
CA ILE A 456 7.75 -16.63 4.78
C ILE A 456 7.16 -15.45 4.01
N VAL A 457 7.89 -14.34 3.94
CA VAL A 457 7.51 -13.15 3.17
C VAL A 457 8.61 -12.81 2.18
N VAL A 458 8.28 -12.65 0.91
CA VAL A 458 9.24 -12.35 -0.16
C VAL A 458 9.05 -10.93 -0.68
N PHE A 459 9.97 -10.03 -0.34
CA PHE A 459 10.03 -8.67 -0.85
C PHE A 459 10.87 -8.63 -2.14
N GLY A 460 10.22 -8.75 -3.29
CA GLY A 460 10.93 -8.83 -4.55
C GLY A 460 10.10 -8.56 -5.79
N SER A 461 10.74 -8.75 -6.93
CA SER A 461 10.19 -8.52 -8.26
C SER A 461 9.05 -9.47 -8.65
N LEU A 462 8.06 -8.90 -9.32
CA LEU A 462 6.98 -9.58 -10.03
C LEU A 462 6.87 -8.93 -11.41
N ALA A 463 7.00 -9.71 -12.48
CA ALA A 463 7.08 -9.23 -13.85
C ALA A 463 6.29 -10.13 -14.82
N MET A 464 5.93 -9.56 -15.97
CA MET A 464 5.43 -10.31 -17.12
C MET A 464 6.61 -10.64 -18.03
N ASP A 465 6.90 -11.93 -18.18
CA ASP A 465 7.98 -12.42 -19.01
C ASP A 465 7.42 -12.81 -20.39
N LEU A 466 8.00 -12.25 -21.45
CA LEU A 466 7.62 -12.46 -22.84
C LEU A 466 8.78 -13.14 -23.57
N SER A 467 8.58 -14.38 -24.05
CA SER A 467 9.57 -15.09 -24.85
C SER A 467 9.14 -15.14 -26.30
N CYS A 468 10.01 -14.64 -27.19
CA CYS A 468 9.83 -14.63 -28.64
C CYS A 468 10.72 -15.72 -29.26
N ASP A 469 10.14 -16.90 -29.49
CA ASP A 469 10.79 -18.00 -30.21
C ASP A 469 10.53 -17.91 -31.72
N PRO A 470 11.46 -18.30 -32.61
CA PRO A 470 11.21 -18.32 -34.05
C PRO A 470 10.11 -19.30 -34.45
N GLY A 471 9.36 -18.97 -35.51
CA GLY A 471 8.26 -19.81 -35.99
C GLY A 471 8.72 -21.16 -36.55
N ILE A 472 7.81 -22.14 -36.58
CA ILE A 472 8.04 -23.56 -36.95
C ILE A 472 8.77 -23.76 -38.31
N THR A 473 8.72 -22.77 -39.21
CA THR A 473 9.35 -22.83 -40.54
C THR A 473 10.69 -22.08 -40.66
N SER A 474 11.22 -21.48 -39.58
CA SER A 474 12.45 -20.67 -39.62
C SER A 474 13.50 -21.19 -38.62
N THR A 475 14.50 -21.91 -39.13
CA THR A 475 15.68 -22.39 -38.37
C THR A 475 16.79 -21.34 -38.30
N THR A 476 16.45 -20.05 -38.24
CA THR A 476 17.38 -18.95 -38.53
C THR A 476 17.44 -17.96 -37.38
N GLU A 477 18.66 -17.51 -37.06
CA GLU A 477 18.94 -16.38 -36.16
C GLU A 477 18.04 -15.16 -36.46
N PRO A 478 17.59 -14.40 -35.44
CA PRO A 478 16.82 -13.17 -35.63
C PRO A 478 17.58 -12.15 -36.50
N ILE A 479 17.00 -11.76 -37.63
CA ILE A 479 17.60 -10.79 -38.54
C ILE A 479 17.47 -9.39 -37.94
N MET A 480 18.60 -8.74 -37.71
CA MET A 480 18.63 -7.40 -37.12
C MET A 480 18.06 -6.34 -38.06
N LYS A 481 17.38 -5.33 -37.47
CA LYS A 481 16.77 -4.17 -38.16
C LYS A 481 15.61 -4.52 -39.12
N THR A 482 14.98 -5.68 -38.94
CA THR A 482 13.71 -6.05 -39.59
C THR A 482 12.76 -6.71 -38.59
N SER A 483 11.50 -6.92 -38.97
CA SER A 483 10.54 -7.72 -38.21
C SER A 483 10.80 -9.21 -38.45
N ASN A 484 10.91 -9.99 -37.37
CA ASN A 484 11.10 -11.44 -37.41
C ASN A 484 9.78 -12.14 -37.06
N PRO A 485 9.30 -13.12 -37.85
CA PRO A 485 8.15 -13.95 -37.48
C PRO A 485 8.49 -14.81 -36.25
N ALA A 486 7.72 -14.64 -35.18
CA ALA A 486 7.94 -15.32 -33.90
C ALA A 486 6.63 -15.84 -33.29
N ILE A 487 6.74 -16.89 -32.48
CA ILE A 487 5.73 -17.32 -31.52
C ILE A 487 6.07 -16.60 -30.21
N ILE A 488 5.12 -15.83 -29.69
CA ILE A 488 5.29 -15.10 -28.43
C ILE A 488 4.52 -15.85 -27.34
N SER A 489 5.24 -16.35 -26.33
CA SER A 489 4.65 -16.88 -25.09
C SER A 489 4.72 -15.85 -23.96
N GLN A 490 3.84 -15.99 -22.98
CA GLN A 490 3.75 -15.11 -21.81
C GLN A 490 3.76 -15.97 -20.54
N THR A 491 4.59 -15.61 -19.56
CA THR A 491 4.70 -16.29 -18.26
C THR A 491 4.80 -15.29 -17.13
N VAL A 492 4.43 -15.70 -15.91
CA VAL A 492 4.75 -14.95 -14.69
C VAL A 492 6.25 -15.10 -14.42
N GLY A 493 6.90 -14.00 -14.05
CA GLY A 493 8.33 -13.98 -13.77
C GLY A 493 8.72 -12.96 -12.70
N GLY A 494 10.02 -12.76 -12.55
CA GLY A 494 10.64 -12.01 -11.45
C GLY A 494 11.15 -12.93 -10.35
N VAL A 495 12.33 -12.59 -9.80
CA VAL A 495 13.00 -13.36 -8.75
C VAL A 495 12.16 -13.45 -7.48
N GLY A 496 11.46 -12.37 -7.11
CA GLY A 496 10.55 -12.39 -5.96
C GLY A 496 9.43 -13.41 -6.13
N HIS A 497 8.78 -13.41 -7.30
CA HIS A 497 7.79 -14.41 -7.67
C HIS A 497 8.37 -15.85 -7.62
N ASN A 498 9.49 -16.10 -8.30
CA ASN A 498 10.06 -17.44 -8.41
C ASN A 498 10.46 -18.02 -7.05
N VAL A 499 11.07 -17.22 -6.16
CA VAL A 499 11.41 -17.66 -4.80
C VAL A 499 10.14 -17.94 -3.98
N ALA A 500 9.11 -17.11 -4.09
CA ALA A 500 7.85 -17.31 -3.38
C ALA A 500 7.11 -18.58 -3.85
N LEU A 501 7.00 -18.78 -5.16
CA LEU A 501 6.38 -19.96 -5.75
C LEU A 501 7.15 -21.24 -5.39
N ALA A 502 8.49 -21.22 -5.47
CA ALA A 502 9.32 -22.36 -5.10
C ALA A 502 9.19 -22.71 -3.60
N ALA A 503 9.16 -21.71 -2.71
CA ALA A 503 8.94 -21.94 -1.28
C ALA A 503 7.55 -22.52 -0.98
N GLN A 504 6.51 -22.08 -1.70
CA GLN A 504 5.15 -22.58 -1.52
C GLN A 504 4.98 -24.00 -2.07
N LEU A 505 5.55 -24.31 -3.24
CA LEU A 505 5.45 -25.63 -3.83
C LEU A 505 6.26 -26.67 -3.06
N ALA A 506 7.40 -26.30 -2.47
CA ALA A 506 8.27 -27.21 -1.73
C ALA A 506 7.69 -27.67 -0.37
N SER A 507 6.70 -26.98 0.21
CA SER A 507 6.12 -27.33 1.50
C SER A 507 4.69 -26.83 1.67
N SER A 508 3.75 -27.72 1.99
CA SER A 508 2.34 -27.38 2.21
C SER A 508 2.05 -26.76 3.58
N ARG A 509 3.07 -26.67 4.46
CA ARG A 509 2.93 -26.25 5.86
C ARG A 509 3.20 -24.77 6.09
N GLU A 510 4.02 -24.15 5.24
CA GLU A 510 4.43 -22.76 5.38
C GLU A 510 3.52 -21.86 4.55
N ASN A 511 3.02 -20.81 5.17
CA ASN A 511 2.26 -19.80 4.44
C ASN A 511 3.24 -18.80 3.82
N VAL A 512 3.27 -18.72 2.49
CA VAL A 512 4.16 -17.82 1.74
C VAL A 512 3.39 -16.61 1.22
N ARG A 513 3.95 -15.41 1.40
CA ARG A 513 3.41 -14.17 0.83
C ARG A 513 4.41 -13.46 -0.07
N LEU A 514 3.99 -13.11 -1.28
CA LEU A 514 4.75 -12.24 -2.18
C LEU A 514 4.40 -10.77 -1.92
N CYS A 515 5.42 -9.96 -1.67
CA CYS A 515 5.34 -8.52 -1.45
C CYS A 515 6.02 -7.78 -2.61
N SER A 516 5.21 -7.27 -3.55
CA SER A 516 5.68 -6.65 -4.79
C SER A 516 4.76 -5.50 -5.26
N PHE A 517 5.08 -4.93 -6.43
CA PHE A 517 4.32 -3.84 -7.05
C PHE A 517 3.92 -4.17 -8.49
N VAL A 518 2.68 -3.85 -8.84
CA VAL A 518 2.17 -3.90 -10.22
C VAL A 518 1.62 -2.54 -10.65
N GLY A 519 1.68 -2.23 -11.94
CA GLY A 519 1.03 -1.05 -12.50
C GLY A 519 -0.48 -1.26 -12.61
N SER A 520 -1.23 -0.17 -12.72
CA SER A 520 -2.67 -0.23 -13.00
C SER A 520 -2.98 -0.54 -14.49
N ASP A 521 -2.20 -1.41 -15.12
CA ASP A 521 -2.20 -1.71 -16.55
C ASP A 521 -2.57 -3.17 -16.85
N ILE A 522 -2.70 -3.55 -18.13
CA ILE A 522 -3.14 -4.89 -18.53
C ILE A 522 -2.21 -5.97 -17.96
N ALA A 523 -0.89 -5.79 -18.06
CA ALA A 523 0.09 -6.73 -17.52
C ALA A 523 -0.08 -6.93 -16.02
N GLY A 524 -0.25 -5.85 -15.25
CA GLY A 524 -0.40 -5.93 -13.79
C GLY A 524 -1.62 -6.72 -13.36
N ASN A 525 -2.73 -6.55 -14.07
CA ASN A 525 -3.94 -7.33 -13.83
C ASN A 525 -3.77 -8.81 -14.23
N THR A 526 -3.10 -9.08 -15.36
CA THR A 526 -2.81 -10.47 -15.78
C THR A 526 -1.93 -11.20 -14.76
N LEU A 527 -0.97 -10.50 -14.13
CA LEU A 527 -0.13 -11.07 -13.06
C LEU A 527 -0.95 -11.34 -11.79
N LEU A 528 -1.83 -10.43 -11.37
CA LEU A 528 -2.73 -10.68 -10.22
C LEU A 528 -3.64 -11.89 -10.46
N ASP A 529 -4.25 -11.98 -11.66
CA ASP A 529 -5.09 -13.12 -12.09
C ASP A 529 -4.29 -14.43 -12.24
N ALA A 530 -2.95 -14.38 -12.31
CA ALA A 530 -2.08 -15.55 -12.40
C ALA A 530 -1.65 -16.04 -11.01
N LEU A 531 -1.21 -15.12 -10.14
CA LEU A 531 -0.87 -15.41 -8.74
C LEU A 531 -2.04 -16.08 -7.99
N GLU A 532 -3.29 -15.65 -8.23
CA GLU A 532 -4.48 -16.27 -7.63
C GLU A 532 -4.68 -17.73 -8.10
N LYS A 533 -4.27 -18.08 -9.33
CA LYS A 533 -4.32 -19.46 -9.84
C LYS A 533 -3.17 -20.31 -9.32
N GLU A 534 -2.02 -19.71 -9.08
CA GLU A 534 -0.86 -20.32 -8.43
C GLU A 534 -1.06 -20.48 -6.91
N GLY A 535 -2.10 -19.87 -6.34
CA GLY A 535 -2.42 -19.94 -4.91
C GLY A 535 -1.58 -19.01 -4.03
N LEU A 536 -0.75 -18.15 -4.63
CA LEU A 536 0.11 -17.19 -3.91
C LEU A 536 -0.72 -16.07 -3.28
N ASP A 537 -0.40 -15.72 -2.02
CA ASP A 537 -1.11 -14.67 -1.31
C ASP A 537 -0.85 -13.27 -1.92
N THR A 538 -1.86 -12.75 -2.62
CA THR A 538 -1.83 -11.44 -3.29
C THR A 538 -1.97 -10.25 -2.34
N ASN A 539 -2.26 -10.44 -1.03
CA ASN A 539 -2.39 -9.34 -0.07
C ASN A 539 -1.10 -8.51 0.08
N GLY A 540 0.06 -9.08 -0.26
CA GLY A 540 1.33 -8.37 -0.27
C GLY A 540 1.54 -7.48 -1.50
N ILE A 541 0.76 -7.62 -2.58
CA ILE A 541 0.95 -6.92 -3.85
C ILE A 541 0.25 -5.56 -3.84
N LEU A 542 0.99 -4.49 -4.13
CA LEU A 542 0.45 -3.13 -4.23
C LEU A 542 0.32 -2.68 -5.69
N THR A 543 -0.87 -2.21 -6.07
CA THR A 543 -1.10 -1.59 -7.38
C THR A 543 -0.70 -0.11 -7.34
N VAL A 544 0.18 0.32 -8.24
CA VAL A 544 0.71 1.69 -8.33
C VAL A 544 0.15 2.41 -9.56
N THR A 545 -0.79 3.33 -9.33
CA THR A 545 -1.42 4.12 -10.40
C THR A 545 -0.41 4.99 -11.15
N GLY A 546 -0.43 4.90 -12.48
CA GLY A 546 0.42 5.74 -13.36
C GLY A 546 1.84 5.21 -13.57
N GLN A 547 2.20 4.05 -12.99
CA GLN A 547 3.40 3.31 -13.35
C GLN A 547 3.06 2.10 -14.25
N ARG A 548 4.05 1.63 -15.00
CA ARG A 548 3.94 0.39 -15.80
C ARG A 548 4.34 -0.80 -14.95
N THR A 549 3.62 -1.90 -15.08
CA THR A 549 4.03 -3.20 -14.52
C THR A 549 5.38 -3.62 -15.09
N ALA A 550 6.20 -4.31 -14.31
CA ALA A 550 7.49 -4.79 -14.77
C ALA A 550 7.32 -5.81 -15.90
N GLN A 551 8.17 -5.72 -16.93
CA GLN A 551 8.14 -6.64 -18.07
C GLN A 551 9.56 -7.02 -18.49
N TYR A 552 9.75 -8.28 -18.83
CA TYR A 552 10.94 -8.82 -19.44
C TYR A 552 10.60 -9.36 -20.83
N ILE A 553 11.46 -9.13 -21.81
CA ILE A 553 11.30 -9.60 -23.18
C ILE A 553 12.58 -10.30 -23.60
N ALA A 554 12.50 -11.59 -23.89
CA ALA A 554 13.56 -12.40 -24.49
C ALA A 554 13.26 -12.65 -25.98
N ILE A 555 14.28 -12.54 -26.82
CA ILE A 555 14.26 -12.94 -28.23
C ILE A 555 15.30 -14.04 -28.40
N ASN A 556 14.84 -15.20 -28.84
CA ASN A 556 15.64 -16.42 -28.94
C ASN A 556 15.95 -16.78 -30.40
N ASP A 557 16.93 -17.66 -30.63
CA ASP A 557 17.23 -18.24 -31.94
C ASP A 557 16.52 -19.59 -32.18
N GLY A 558 16.89 -20.28 -33.27
CA GLY A 558 16.34 -21.59 -33.63
C GLY A 558 16.72 -22.72 -32.67
N SER A 559 17.72 -22.52 -31.82
CA SER A 559 18.16 -23.43 -30.75
C SER A 559 17.49 -23.11 -29.40
N LYS A 560 16.72 -22.02 -29.32
CA LYS A 560 16.21 -21.35 -28.11
C LYS A 560 17.28 -20.62 -27.28
N ASP A 561 18.47 -20.37 -27.85
CA ASP A 561 19.49 -19.58 -27.19
C ASP A 561 19.11 -18.09 -27.19
N LEU A 562 19.36 -17.39 -26.09
CA LEU A 562 18.99 -15.98 -25.91
C LEU A 562 19.87 -15.07 -26.79
N VAL A 563 19.25 -14.39 -27.75
CA VAL A 563 19.92 -13.45 -28.67
C VAL A 563 19.86 -12.01 -28.15
N LEU A 564 18.71 -11.60 -27.62
CA LEU A 564 18.51 -10.26 -27.07
C LEU A 564 17.46 -10.28 -25.96
N ALA A 565 17.78 -9.62 -24.84
CA ALA A 565 16.81 -9.35 -23.77
C ALA A 565 16.55 -7.84 -23.61
N SER A 566 15.38 -7.48 -23.09
CA SER A 566 15.03 -6.13 -22.65
C SER A 566 14.15 -6.20 -21.40
N ALA A 567 14.41 -5.35 -20.40
CA ALA A 567 13.71 -5.38 -19.12
C ALA A 567 13.29 -3.97 -18.68
N ASP A 568 11.99 -3.72 -18.52
CA ASP A 568 11.48 -2.56 -17.79
C ASP A 568 11.12 -3.02 -16.38
N MET A 569 12.03 -2.77 -15.42
CA MET A 569 11.87 -3.11 -14.00
C MET A 569 11.66 -1.83 -13.15
N SER A 570 11.27 -0.72 -13.79
CA SER A 570 11.30 0.60 -13.18
C SER A 570 10.37 0.74 -11.96
N ILE A 571 9.24 0.02 -11.95
CA ILE A 571 8.28 0.04 -10.85
C ILE A 571 8.87 -0.42 -9.51
N ILE A 572 9.59 -1.54 -9.48
CA ILE A 572 10.23 -2.07 -8.26
C ILE A 572 11.34 -1.13 -7.77
N SER A 573 12.07 -0.49 -8.69
CA SER A 573 13.15 0.43 -8.33
C SER A 573 12.68 1.81 -7.82
N SER A 574 11.44 2.21 -8.15
CA SER A 574 10.90 3.56 -7.91
C SER A 574 9.73 3.62 -6.93
N ALA A 575 9.09 2.50 -6.61
CA ALA A 575 8.08 2.41 -5.58
C ALA A 575 8.75 2.17 -4.21
N SER A 576 8.66 3.15 -3.29
CA SER A 576 9.21 3.01 -1.94
C SER A 576 8.36 2.06 -1.07
N PRO A 577 8.92 0.99 -0.49
CA PRO A 577 8.22 0.15 0.47
C PRO A 577 7.93 0.98 1.73
N LYS A 578 6.65 1.05 2.13
CA LYS A 578 6.24 1.91 3.25
C LYS A 578 6.41 1.15 4.58
N PRO A 579 6.82 1.80 5.69
CA PRO A 579 7.01 1.12 6.97
C PRO A 579 5.79 0.35 7.48
N TRP A 580 4.57 0.86 7.23
CA TRP A 580 3.33 0.16 7.58
C TRP A 580 3.11 -1.10 6.73
N TRP A 581 3.51 -1.10 5.46
CA TRP A 581 3.36 -2.25 4.55
C TRP A 581 4.38 -3.34 4.88
N ILE A 582 5.62 -2.95 5.22
CA ILE A 582 6.63 -3.90 5.74
C ILE A 582 6.09 -4.54 7.02
N LEU A 583 5.70 -3.72 8.01
CA LEU A 583 5.19 -4.18 9.30
C LEU A 583 3.93 -5.06 9.18
N ASP A 584 2.93 -4.66 8.39
CA ASP A 584 1.68 -5.42 8.27
C ASP A 584 1.91 -6.79 7.63
N ASN A 585 2.91 -6.94 6.75
CA ASN A 585 3.22 -8.21 6.11
C ASN A 585 4.11 -9.12 6.96
N THR A 586 4.98 -8.60 7.84
CA THR A 586 6.00 -9.40 8.56
C THR A 586 5.67 -9.78 10.00
N LYS A 587 4.53 -9.35 10.56
CA LYS A 587 4.13 -9.62 11.97
C LYS A 587 4.33 -11.05 12.46
N THR A 588 4.07 -12.04 11.60
CA THR A 588 4.11 -13.47 11.94
C THR A 588 5.25 -14.22 11.27
N ALA A 589 6.06 -13.54 10.46
CA ALA A 589 7.00 -14.16 9.56
C ALA A 589 8.30 -14.53 10.29
N LYS A 590 8.73 -15.78 10.10
CA LYS A 590 10.01 -16.30 10.58
C LYS A 590 11.14 -15.84 9.66
N TRP A 591 10.85 -15.77 8.35
CA TRP A 591 11.79 -15.38 7.31
C TRP A 591 11.23 -14.28 6.40
N ALA A 592 12.06 -13.26 6.15
CA ALA A 592 11.88 -12.31 5.06
C ALA A 592 12.96 -12.53 4.00
N VAL A 593 12.56 -12.79 2.75
CA VAL A 593 13.46 -12.74 1.60
C VAL A 593 13.43 -11.33 1.01
N VAL A 594 14.58 -10.80 0.61
CA VAL A 594 14.73 -9.53 -0.11
C VAL A 594 15.55 -9.78 -1.36
N ASP A 595 15.00 -9.54 -2.55
CA ASP A 595 15.77 -9.64 -3.80
C ASP A 595 16.63 -8.36 -4.04
N ALA A 596 17.52 -8.40 -5.03
CA ALA A 596 18.36 -7.26 -5.40
C ALA A 596 17.72 -6.29 -6.44
N ASN A 597 16.40 -6.35 -6.72
CA ASN A 597 15.78 -5.46 -7.72
C ASN A 597 15.47 -4.05 -7.21
N TRP A 598 15.46 -3.86 -5.89
CA TRP A 598 15.23 -2.58 -5.24
C TRP A 598 16.35 -1.58 -5.55
N SER A 599 16.02 -0.28 -5.59
CA SER A 599 17.06 0.75 -5.58
C SER A 599 17.76 0.79 -4.22
N ALA A 600 19.05 1.11 -4.18
CA ALA A 600 19.84 1.03 -2.95
C ALA A 600 19.26 1.81 -1.75
N PRO A 601 18.68 3.02 -1.89
CA PRO A 601 18.01 3.70 -0.77
C PRO A 601 16.79 2.93 -0.26
N GLU A 602 16.00 2.32 -1.14
CA GLU A 602 14.79 1.59 -0.76
C GLU A 602 15.11 0.21 -0.18
N MET A 603 16.16 -0.47 -0.67
CA MET A 603 16.68 -1.68 -0.03
C MET A 603 17.24 -1.39 1.37
N ASN A 604 18.01 -0.32 1.52
CA ASN A 604 18.53 0.11 2.82
C ASN A 604 17.39 0.43 3.80
N ASN A 605 16.36 1.14 3.33
CA ASN A 605 15.14 1.42 4.07
C ASN A 605 14.37 0.14 4.42
N LEU A 606 14.19 -0.80 3.50
CA LEU A 606 13.53 -2.09 3.72
C LEU A 606 14.25 -2.91 4.79
N LEU A 607 15.56 -3.14 4.64
CA LEU A 607 16.39 -3.87 5.60
C LEU A 607 16.39 -3.20 6.99
N ALA A 608 16.51 -1.87 7.04
CA ALA A 608 16.44 -1.10 8.28
C ALA A 608 15.08 -1.24 8.99
N ASN A 609 13.97 -1.28 8.25
CA ASN A 609 12.64 -1.49 8.85
C ASN A 609 12.44 -2.95 9.28
N LEU A 610 12.89 -3.93 8.50
CA LEU A 610 12.83 -5.35 8.89
C LEU A 610 13.50 -5.57 10.26
N LYS A 611 14.72 -5.05 10.44
CA LYS A 611 15.44 -5.16 11.73
C LYS A 611 15.03 -4.11 12.77
N GLY A 612 14.39 -3.01 12.37
CA GLY A 612 13.71 -2.09 13.29
C GLY A 612 12.47 -2.74 13.96
N VAL A 613 11.79 -3.62 13.21
CA VAL A 613 10.67 -4.44 13.68
C VAL A 613 11.15 -5.64 14.53
N THR A 614 12.41 -6.10 14.40
CA THR A 614 12.93 -7.24 15.19
C THR A 614 13.10 -6.98 16.68
N ASN A 615 13.08 -5.73 17.16
CA ASN A 615 13.05 -5.45 18.61
C ASN A 615 11.81 -6.05 19.32
N PHE A 616 10.83 -6.57 18.56
CA PHE A 616 9.67 -7.30 19.08
C PHE A 616 9.37 -8.65 18.39
N SER A 617 10.09 -9.06 17.33
CA SER A 617 9.61 -10.14 16.43
C SER A 617 10.60 -11.21 15.95
N GLY A 618 11.92 -11.03 16.09
CA GLY A 618 12.90 -12.11 15.82
C GLY A 618 13.03 -12.65 14.39
N ILE A 619 12.47 -11.97 13.37
CA ILE A 619 12.54 -12.39 11.95
C ILE A 619 13.99 -12.44 11.39
N SER A 620 14.30 -13.52 10.68
CA SER A 620 15.54 -13.68 9.92
C SER A 620 15.40 -13.18 8.48
N VAL A 621 16.48 -12.64 7.90
CA VAL A 621 16.50 -11.99 6.60
C VAL A 621 17.43 -12.73 5.64
N ALA A 622 16.88 -13.15 4.52
CA ALA A 622 17.60 -13.73 3.39
C ALA A 622 17.71 -12.72 2.25
N PHE A 623 18.89 -12.61 1.64
CA PHE A 623 19.13 -11.73 0.50
C PHE A 623 19.41 -12.52 -0.77
N GLU A 624 18.69 -12.22 -1.84
CA GLU A 624 18.88 -12.85 -3.15
C GLU A 624 19.42 -11.87 -4.20
N PRO A 625 20.69 -12.02 -4.59
CA PRO A 625 21.23 -11.41 -5.79
C PRO A 625 20.43 -11.79 -7.05
N VAL A 626 20.33 -10.85 -7.99
CA VAL A 626 19.48 -10.99 -9.20
C VAL A 626 20.31 -10.91 -10.49
N SER A 627 21.43 -10.20 -10.43
CA SER A 627 22.40 -10.07 -11.51
C SER A 627 23.66 -9.40 -10.99
N VAL A 628 24.77 -9.57 -11.70
CA VAL A 628 26.07 -8.92 -11.45
C VAL A 628 25.95 -7.40 -11.22
N GLN A 629 25.11 -6.69 -11.98
CA GLN A 629 24.93 -5.25 -11.82
C GLN A 629 24.10 -4.90 -10.57
N LYS A 630 23.10 -5.72 -10.23
CA LYS A 630 22.17 -5.48 -9.13
C LYS A 630 22.71 -5.92 -7.78
N SER A 631 23.50 -6.99 -7.71
CA SER A 631 24.09 -7.49 -6.46
C SER A 631 25.03 -6.47 -5.81
N ALA A 632 25.71 -5.65 -6.63
CA ALA A 632 26.53 -4.53 -6.19
C ALA A 632 25.76 -3.42 -5.41
N SER A 633 24.44 -3.32 -5.59
CA SER A 633 23.63 -2.24 -5.00
C SER A 633 23.60 -2.25 -3.46
N LEU A 634 23.76 -3.43 -2.85
CA LEU A 634 23.80 -3.62 -1.40
C LEU A 634 24.94 -2.83 -0.75
N PHE A 635 26.09 -2.80 -1.42
CA PHE A 635 27.31 -2.13 -0.95
C PHE A 635 27.55 -0.78 -1.64
N SER A 636 26.49 -0.06 -1.98
CA SER A 636 26.60 1.29 -2.53
C SER A 636 26.68 2.35 -1.43
N LYS A 637 27.40 3.44 -1.70
CA LYS A 637 27.45 4.62 -0.82
C LYS A 637 26.57 5.75 -1.36
N SER A 638 25.55 6.13 -0.60
CA SER A 638 24.74 7.33 -0.83
C SER A 638 24.65 8.17 0.45
N PRO A 639 24.58 9.51 0.38
CA PRO A 639 24.20 10.34 1.53
C PRO A 639 22.82 10.02 2.13
N SER A 640 21.98 9.28 1.39
CA SER A 640 20.63 8.86 1.81
C SER A 640 20.56 7.45 2.42
N THR A 641 21.65 6.67 2.42
CA THR A 641 21.69 5.31 2.96
C THR A 641 22.39 5.28 4.32
N GLN A 642 21.82 4.57 5.29
CA GLN A 642 22.51 4.27 6.55
C GLN A 642 23.65 3.25 6.32
N PRO A 643 24.75 3.30 7.08
CA PRO A 643 25.78 2.26 7.02
C PRO A 643 25.19 0.89 7.36
N LEU A 644 25.51 -0.14 6.56
CA LEU A 644 25.17 -1.52 6.92
C LEU A 644 25.86 -1.88 8.25
N PRO A 645 25.14 -2.41 9.24
CA PRO A 645 25.75 -2.85 10.48
C PRO A 645 26.55 -4.14 10.26
N LEU A 646 27.50 -4.35 11.18
CA LEU A 646 28.33 -5.55 11.24
C LEU A 646 27.75 -6.56 12.24
N PHE A 647 28.10 -7.82 12.08
CA PHE A 647 27.93 -8.85 13.11
C PHE A 647 28.44 -8.35 14.48
N PRO A 648 27.70 -8.56 15.59
CA PRO A 648 26.60 -9.52 15.78
C PRO A 648 25.19 -9.08 15.38
N GLU A 649 24.97 -7.84 14.94
CA GLU A 649 23.64 -7.34 14.57
C GLU A 649 23.56 -6.97 13.07
N PRO A 650 23.87 -7.89 12.15
CA PRO A 650 23.80 -7.62 10.72
C PRO A 650 22.35 -7.55 10.25
N TRP A 651 22.11 -6.85 9.15
CA TRP A 651 20.75 -6.76 8.59
C TRP A 651 20.34 -7.96 7.74
N ILE A 652 21.30 -8.76 7.28
CA ILE A 652 21.10 -9.94 6.45
C ILE A 652 21.74 -11.11 7.19
N ASP A 653 21.00 -12.19 7.37
CA ASP A 653 21.46 -13.38 8.08
C ASP A 653 22.03 -14.42 7.09
N ILE A 654 21.47 -14.49 5.88
CA ILE A 654 21.86 -15.42 4.81
C ILE A 654 21.80 -14.76 3.42
N ALA A 655 22.70 -15.15 2.50
CA ALA A 655 22.57 -14.80 1.08
C ALA A 655 23.02 -15.95 0.16
N THR A 656 22.43 -16.06 -1.04
CA THR A 656 22.77 -17.14 -1.99
C THR A 656 23.30 -16.65 -3.36
N PRO A 657 24.39 -15.84 -3.41
CA PRO A 657 24.97 -15.37 -4.68
C PRO A 657 25.45 -16.53 -5.56
N ASN A 658 25.39 -16.36 -6.88
CA ASN A 658 26.28 -17.12 -7.76
C ASN A 658 27.73 -16.57 -7.73
N ARG A 659 28.66 -17.27 -8.41
CA ARG A 659 30.08 -16.88 -8.50
C ARG A 659 30.32 -15.41 -8.91
N ASP A 660 29.61 -14.94 -9.93
CA ASP A 660 29.84 -13.61 -10.51
C ASP A 660 29.17 -12.51 -9.67
N GLU A 661 28.03 -12.83 -9.06
CA GLU A 661 27.34 -11.97 -8.10
C GLU A 661 28.12 -11.77 -6.82
N LEU A 662 28.75 -12.83 -6.29
CA LEU A 662 29.67 -12.76 -5.15
C LEU A 662 30.86 -11.84 -5.47
N SER A 663 31.43 -12.01 -6.67
CA SER A 663 32.53 -11.17 -7.15
C SER A 663 32.11 -9.70 -7.24
N ALA A 664 30.92 -9.41 -7.77
CA ALA A 664 30.39 -8.04 -7.85
C ALA A 664 30.06 -7.43 -6.48
N MET A 665 29.48 -8.21 -5.55
CA MET A 665 29.24 -7.78 -4.17
C MET A 665 30.57 -7.44 -3.46
N TYR A 666 31.58 -8.31 -3.60
CA TYR A 666 32.91 -8.09 -3.02
C TYR A 666 33.58 -6.82 -3.57
N GLN A 667 33.58 -6.63 -4.89
CA GLN A 667 34.19 -5.44 -5.50
C GLN A 667 33.41 -4.17 -5.12
N ALA A 668 32.08 -4.20 -5.10
CA ALA A 668 31.27 -3.06 -4.66
C ALA A 668 31.56 -2.68 -3.20
N ALA A 669 31.69 -3.66 -2.30
CA ALA A 669 32.07 -3.43 -0.90
C ALA A 669 33.48 -2.85 -0.76
N LYS A 670 34.43 -3.35 -1.57
CA LYS A 670 35.81 -2.86 -1.60
C LYS A 670 35.91 -1.43 -2.13
N ASP A 671 35.34 -1.18 -3.31
CA ASP A 671 35.43 0.11 -4.01
C ASP A 671 34.68 1.23 -3.26
N ASN A 672 33.57 0.88 -2.59
CA ASN A 672 32.88 1.78 -1.68
C ASN A 672 33.43 1.74 -0.24
N THR A 673 34.63 1.18 -0.03
CA THR A 673 35.40 1.21 1.23
C THR A 673 34.70 0.68 2.49
N PHE A 674 33.79 -0.28 2.35
CA PHE A 674 33.18 -0.99 3.49
C PHE A 674 34.27 -1.75 4.29
N PHE A 675 35.31 -2.24 3.60
CA PHE A 675 36.45 -2.94 4.18
C PHE A 675 37.52 -2.03 4.85
N GLU A 676 37.27 -0.74 5.01
CA GLU A 676 38.24 0.20 5.61
C GLU A 676 37.94 0.60 7.06
N SER A 677 36.81 0.19 7.64
CA SER A 677 36.45 0.57 9.01
C SER A 677 37.22 -0.22 10.08
N ASP A 678 37.66 0.46 11.14
CA ASP A 678 38.32 -0.14 12.32
C ASP A 678 37.51 -1.32 12.91
N THR A 679 36.18 -1.23 12.86
CA THR A 679 35.26 -2.25 13.34
C THR A 679 35.21 -3.48 12.44
N TRP A 680 35.28 -3.30 11.12
CA TRP A 680 35.37 -4.41 10.17
C TRP A 680 36.74 -5.12 10.30
N TRP A 681 37.84 -4.37 10.37
CA TRP A 681 39.18 -4.93 10.59
C TRP A 681 39.26 -5.74 11.88
N LYS A 682 38.79 -5.20 13.01
CA LYS A 682 38.75 -5.94 14.29
C LYS A 682 37.97 -7.25 14.20
N LEU A 683 36.89 -7.29 13.42
CA LEU A 683 36.07 -8.49 13.25
C LEU A 683 36.76 -9.52 12.34
N ILE A 684 37.34 -9.09 11.21
CA ILE A 684 38.15 -9.94 10.33
C ILE A 684 39.38 -10.51 11.07
N ASP A 685 40.11 -9.69 11.80
CA ASP A 685 41.24 -10.12 12.63
C ASP A 685 40.80 -11.13 13.70
N SER A 686 39.61 -10.91 14.30
CA SER A 686 39.04 -11.84 15.29
C SER A 686 38.65 -13.20 14.71
N PHE A 687 38.46 -13.33 13.39
CA PHE A 687 38.30 -14.64 12.77
C PHE A 687 39.56 -15.51 12.92
N GLY A 688 40.75 -14.93 13.17
CA GLY A 688 41.96 -15.70 13.46
C GLY A 688 42.43 -16.62 12.34
N ILE A 689 42.10 -16.30 11.08
CA ILE A 689 42.54 -17.05 9.91
C ILE A 689 44.00 -16.65 9.61
N PRO A 690 44.98 -17.58 9.66
CA PRO A 690 46.39 -17.24 9.50
C PRO A 690 46.70 -16.80 8.07
N SER A 691 47.48 -15.73 7.90
CA SER A 691 47.87 -15.22 6.59
C SER A 691 48.79 -16.16 5.80
N SER A 692 49.53 -17.03 6.49
CA SER A 692 50.28 -18.15 5.90
C SER A 692 49.47 -19.44 5.92
N GLY A 693 49.53 -20.21 4.82
CA GLY A 693 48.85 -21.51 4.69
C GLY A 693 47.33 -21.45 4.45
N ALA A 694 46.68 -20.28 4.55
CA ALA A 694 45.24 -20.15 4.24
C ALA A 694 44.89 -20.64 2.83
N ARG A 695 45.72 -20.35 1.80
CA ARG A 695 45.48 -20.85 0.44
C ARG A 695 45.41 -22.38 0.39
N ASP A 696 46.37 -23.07 1.02
CA ASP A 696 46.40 -24.54 0.97
C ASP A 696 45.19 -25.14 1.68
N ARG A 697 44.72 -24.51 2.77
CA ARG A 697 43.48 -24.88 3.45
C ARG A 697 42.22 -24.63 2.60
N PHE A 698 42.17 -23.52 1.87
CA PHE A 698 41.08 -23.25 0.91
C PHE A 698 41.07 -24.26 -0.23
N VAL A 699 42.24 -24.66 -0.76
CA VAL A 699 42.34 -25.70 -1.79
C VAL A 699 41.87 -27.06 -1.25
N GLN A 700 42.16 -27.38 0.01
CA GLN A 700 41.70 -28.63 0.67
C GLN A 700 40.18 -28.66 0.92
N ILE A 701 39.57 -27.52 1.22
CA ILE A 701 38.12 -27.42 1.50
C ILE A 701 37.28 -27.26 0.22
N THR A 702 37.87 -26.66 -0.82
CA THR A 702 37.22 -26.39 -2.11
C THR A 702 37.94 -27.12 -3.24
N ASN A 703 38.61 -26.40 -4.13
CA ASN A 703 39.60 -26.92 -5.07
C ASN A 703 40.54 -25.77 -5.51
N ALA A 704 41.56 -26.08 -6.33
CA ALA A 704 42.50 -25.08 -6.83
C ALA A 704 41.81 -23.99 -7.69
N SER A 705 40.87 -24.37 -8.56
CA SER A 705 40.17 -23.45 -9.47
C SER A 705 39.34 -22.41 -8.71
N LEU A 706 38.54 -22.84 -7.74
CA LEU A 706 37.73 -21.97 -6.89
C LEU A 706 38.58 -21.09 -5.97
N THR A 707 39.70 -21.63 -5.46
CA THR A 707 40.62 -20.86 -4.61
C THR A 707 41.35 -19.78 -5.41
N ASP A 708 41.86 -20.11 -6.60
CA ASP A 708 42.59 -19.17 -7.45
C ASP A 708 41.65 -18.15 -8.13
N ALA A 709 40.36 -18.48 -8.29
CA ALA A 709 39.29 -17.53 -8.60
C ALA A 709 38.93 -16.60 -7.42
N GLY A 710 39.44 -16.86 -6.21
CA GLY A 710 39.26 -16.03 -5.02
C GLY A 710 37.95 -16.23 -4.26
N ILE A 711 37.12 -17.21 -4.62
CA ILE A 711 35.77 -17.40 -4.06
C ILE A 711 35.78 -17.55 -2.51
N PRO A 712 36.66 -18.37 -1.90
CA PRO A 712 36.78 -18.46 -0.44
C PRO A 712 37.09 -17.11 0.21
N THR A 713 38.03 -16.36 -0.36
CA THR A 713 38.47 -15.05 0.14
C THR A 713 37.36 -14.01 0.06
N GLN A 714 36.64 -13.95 -1.07
CA GLN A 714 35.53 -13.03 -1.29
C GLN A 714 34.41 -13.25 -0.27
N ALA A 715 34.00 -14.51 -0.06
CA ALA A 715 32.98 -14.87 0.92
C ALA A 715 33.38 -14.47 2.35
N ILE A 716 34.63 -14.76 2.77
CA ILE A 716 35.14 -14.40 4.09
C ILE A 716 35.11 -12.88 4.36
N HIS A 717 35.40 -12.05 3.35
CA HIS A 717 35.39 -10.59 3.52
C HIS A 717 33.97 -10.00 3.67
N LEU A 718 32.96 -10.72 3.16
CA LEU A 718 31.55 -10.35 3.26
C LEU A 718 30.86 -10.88 4.52
N LEU A 719 31.40 -11.93 5.16
CA LEU A 719 30.89 -12.49 6.43
C LEU A 719 30.56 -11.45 7.52
N PRO A 720 31.36 -10.38 7.73
CA PRO A 720 31.02 -9.33 8.69
C PRO A 720 29.66 -8.64 8.46
N TYR A 721 29.15 -8.63 7.23
CA TYR A 721 27.85 -8.05 6.85
C TYR A 721 26.76 -9.10 6.62
N ILE A 722 27.15 -10.32 6.25
CA ILE A 722 26.26 -11.44 5.89
C ILE A 722 26.83 -12.72 6.53
N PRO A 723 26.42 -13.12 7.75
CA PRO A 723 27.08 -14.18 8.51
C PRO A 723 27.03 -15.58 7.88
N THR A 724 26.14 -15.82 6.91
CA THR A 724 26.02 -17.08 6.19
C THR A 724 25.89 -16.82 4.69
N ILE A 725 26.80 -17.37 3.88
CA ILE A 725 26.80 -17.21 2.42
C ILE A 725 26.84 -18.60 1.80
N LEU A 726 25.89 -18.89 0.91
CA LEU A 726 25.88 -20.10 0.09
C LEU A 726 26.17 -19.70 -1.36
N THR A 727 27.42 -19.84 -1.79
CA THR A 727 27.77 -19.50 -3.17
C THR A 727 27.35 -20.64 -4.10
N LYS A 728 26.45 -20.34 -5.04
CA LYS A 728 25.98 -21.27 -6.09
C LYS A 728 27.04 -21.35 -7.19
N LEU A 729 27.57 -22.55 -7.44
CA LEU A 729 28.71 -22.79 -8.36
C LEU A 729 28.36 -23.69 -9.55
N GLY A 730 27.07 -23.99 -9.77
CA GLY A 730 26.62 -24.84 -10.86
C GLY A 730 27.07 -26.29 -10.68
N ALA A 731 27.79 -26.86 -11.65
CA ALA A 731 28.28 -28.24 -11.58
C ALA A 731 29.28 -28.49 -10.44
N ASP A 732 29.98 -27.46 -9.94
CA ASP A 732 30.84 -27.55 -8.76
C ASP A 732 30.02 -27.63 -7.43
N GLY A 733 28.70 -27.48 -7.48
CA GLY A 733 27.79 -27.54 -6.33
C GLY A 733 27.62 -26.20 -5.59
N VAL A 734 27.67 -26.22 -4.26
CA VAL A 734 27.40 -25.07 -3.37
C VAL A 734 28.48 -24.92 -2.30
N LEU A 735 29.10 -23.74 -2.22
CA LEU A 735 30.06 -23.41 -1.16
C LEU A 735 29.36 -22.68 -0.01
N LEU A 736 29.17 -23.37 1.13
CA LEU A 736 28.77 -22.73 2.37
C LEU A 736 29.97 -22.06 3.03
N THR A 737 29.82 -20.80 3.42
CA THR A 737 30.77 -20.05 4.26
C THR A 737 29.99 -19.34 5.37
N SER A 738 30.35 -19.55 6.64
CA SER A 738 29.54 -19.09 7.77
C SER A 738 30.36 -18.68 9.00
N ILE A 739 29.89 -17.69 9.74
CA ILE A 739 30.29 -17.42 11.13
C ILE A 739 29.61 -18.46 12.05
N LEU A 740 30.36 -19.03 13.00
CA LEU A 740 29.84 -19.92 14.04
C LEU A 740 29.81 -19.21 15.41
N SER A 741 28.79 -19.47 16.22
CA SER A 741 28.75 -19.06 17.63
C SER A 741 29.63 -19.96 18.51
N PRO A 742 30.04 -19.53 19.73
CA PRO A 742 30.91 -20.33 20.62
C PRO A 742 30.36 -21.70 21.01
N ASP A 743 29.04 -21.88 20.97
CA ASP A 743 28.33 -23.10 21.32
C ASP A 743 27.81 -23.90 20.11
N ASP A 744 28.17 -23.50 18.88
CA ASP A 744 27.83 -24.28 17.69
C ASP A 744 28.48 -25.68 17.74
N PRO A 745 27.71 -26.78 17.62
CA PRO A 745 28.24 -28.13 17.76
C PRO A 745 29.33 -28.45 16.73
N ARG A 746 29.31 -27.82 15.55
CA ARG A 746 30.30 -28.03 14.47
C ARG A 746 31.72 -27.62 14.86
N LEU A 747 31.89 -26.80 15.91
CA LEU A 747 33.21 -26.47 16.46
C LEU A 747 33.84 -27.64 17.23
N ARG A 748 33.02 -28.56 17.77
CA ARG A 748 33.41 -29.66 18.68
C ARG A 748 33.29 -31.04 18.01
N ASP A 749 32.47 -31.14 16.97
CA ASP A 749 32.24 -32.36 16.18
C ASP A 749 33.46 -32.74 15.30
N PRO A 750 33.98 -33.98 15.38
CA PRO A 750 35.05 -34.48 14.52
C PRO A 750 34.74 -34.43 13.02
N ASP A 751 33.51 -34.72 12.60
CA ASP A 751 33.14 -34.82 11.17
C ASP A 751 33.06 -33.43 10.52
N HIS A 752 32.82 -32.39 11.33
CA HIS A 752 32.87 -30.99 10.90
C HIS A 752 34.27 -30.37 11.03
N ALA A 753 35.20 -30.98 11.77
CA ALA A 753 36.51 -30.40 12.07
C ALA A 753 37.39 -30.02 10.85
N PRO A 754 37.40 -30.75 9.71
CA PRO A 754 38.14 -30.36 8.51
C PRO A 754 37.66 -29.04 7.89
N PHE A 755 36.37 -28.74 8.06
CA PHE A 755 35.65 -27.62 7.46
C PHE A 755 35.63 -26.36 8.35
N VAL A 756 36.06 -26.47 9.61
CA VAL A 756 36.28 -25.30 10.47
C VAL A 756 37.58 -24.62 10.03
N LEU A 757 37.49 -23.44 9.41
CA LEU A 757 38.63 -22.63 8.97
C LEU A 757 39.42 -22.06 10.15
N SER A 758 38.73 -21.69 11.22
CA SER A 758 39.33 -21.12 12.42
C SER A 758 38.45 -21.32 13.64
N ARG A 759 39.07 -21.36 14.81
CA ARG A 759 38.41 -21.31 16.12
C ARG A 759 38.94 -20.08 16.84
N THR A 760 38.05 -19.26 17.38
CA THR A 760 38.45 -18.08 18.15
C THR A 760 38.90 -18.47 19.56
N SER A 761 39.53 -17.53 20.26
CA SER A 761 39.96 -17.78 21.64
C SER A 761 38.76 -17.97 22.57
N THR A 762 38.92 -18.83 23.58
CA THR A 762 37.86 -19.34 24.48
C THR A 762 37.12 -18.28 25.31
N ASN A 763 37.50 -17.00 25.20
CA ASN A 763 36.93 -15.88 25.94
C ASN A 763 35.99 -15.00 25.08
N SER A 764 35.83 -15.31 23.79
CA SER A 764 34.86 -14.64 22.93
C SER A 764 33.45 -15.11 23.25
N THR A 765 32.58 -14.20 23.67
CA THR A 765 31.18 -14.50 24.05
C THR A 765 30.19 -14.51 22.88
N ILE A 766 30.64 -14.19 21.66
CA ILE A 766 29.78 -13.89 20.51
C ILE A 766 30.21 -14.66 19.24
N LEU A 767 31.52 -14.74 18.98
CA LEU A 767 32.11 -15.39 17.82
C LEU A 767 32.90 -16.63 18.26
N GLY A 768 32.57 -17.83 17.74
CA GLY A 768 33.26 -19.10 18.03
C GLY A 768 34.24 -19.58 16.94
N GLY A 769 34.03 -19.17 15.70
CA GLY A 769 34.91 -19.53 14.58
C GLY A 769 34.31 -19.24 13.21
N VAL A 770 35.03 -19.64 12.16
CA VAL A 770 34.55 -19.58 10.77
C VAL A 770 34.48 -21.00 10.20
N TYR A 771 33.37 -21.32 9.53
CA TYR A 771 33.10 -22.58 8.86
C TYR A 771 33.07 -22.39 7.34
N MET A 772 33.63 -23.34 6.60
CA MET A 772 33.54 -23.37 5.15
C MET A 772 33.50 -24.82 4.66
N ARG A 773 32.52 -25.15 3.81
CA ARG A 773 32.37 -26.49 3.21
C ARG A 773 31.82 -26.37 1.79
N LEU A 774 32.52 -26.99 0.85
CA LEU A 774 31.96 -27.26 -0.48
C LEU A 774 31.07 -28.50 -0.39
N PHE A 775 29.82 -28.36 -0.82
CA PHE A 775 28.90 -29.46 -1.06
C PHE A 775 28.88 -29.70 -2.57
N PRO A 776 29.19 -30.92 -3.05
CA PRO A 776 29.14 -31.21 -4.48
C PRO A 776 27.70 -31.17 -5.00
N ALA A 777 27.54 -31.04 -6.32
CA ALA A 777 26.23 -31.21 -6.95
C ALA A 777 25.68 -32.61 -6.65
N VAL A 778 24.41 -32.70 -6.24
CA VAL A 778 23.75 -33.98 -5.89
C VAL A 778 23.56 -34.91 -7.10
N GLU A 779 23.55 -34.36 -8.31
CA GLU A 779 23.45 -35.09 -9.58
C GLU A 779 24.15 -34.30 -10.71
N GLU A 780 24.74 -35.00 -11.69
CA GLU A 780 25.26 -34.40 -12.91
C GLU A 780 24.15 -34.29 -13.97
N VAL A 781 23.59 -33.08 -14.14
CA VAL A 781 22.45 -32.83 -15.03
C VAL A 781 22.92 -32.69 -16.48
N ASN A 782 22.62 -33.71 -17.30
CA ASN A 782 22.93 -33.74 -18.73
C ASN A 782 21.75 -33.33 -19.62
N ASP A 783 20.55 -33.22 -19.03
CA ASP A 783 19.25 -33.03 -19.68
C ASP A 783 18.60 -31.68 -19.31
N ILE A 784 19.40 -30.61 -19.32
CA ILE A 784 18.94 -29.25 -19.00
C ILE A 784 17.95 -28.76 -20.07
N VAL A 785 16.76 -28.36 -19.62
CA VAL A 785 15.68 -27.79 -20.43
C VAL A 785 15.66 -26.25 -20.33
N SER A 786 15.94 -25.72 -19.14
CA SER A 786 15.98 -24.28 -18.86
C SER A 786 16.95 -24.02 -17.71
N VAL A 787 17.66 -22.88 -17.73
CA VAL A 787 18.43 -22.40 -16.57
C VAL A 787 17.69 -21.32 -15.76
N ASN A 788 16.51 -20.89 -16.23
CA ASN A 788 15.75 -19.82 -15.60
C ASN A 788 15.20 -20.26 -14.24
N GLY A 789 15.31 -19.39 -13.23
CA GLY A 789 14.76 -19.60 -11.89
C GLY A 789 15.28 -20.81 -11.09
N ALA A 790 16.27 -21.57 -11.59
CA ALA A 790 16.91 -22.65 -10.81
C ALA A 790 17.63 -22.10 -9.57
N GLY A 791 18.28 -20.93 -9.70
CA GLY A 791 18.90 -20.21 -8.57
C GLY A 791 17.88 -19.68 -7.56
N ASP A 792 16.73 -19.21 -8.03
CA ASP A 792 15.59 -18.74 -7.22
C ASP A 792 14.94 -19.92 -6.48
N THR A 793 14.80 -21.06 -7.17
CA THR A 793 14.27 -22.32 -6.63
C THR A 793 15.13 -22.83 -5.48
N PHE A 794 16.47 -22.80 -5.64
CA PHE A 794 17.39 -23.16 -4.57
C PHE A 794 17.09 -22.36 -3.28
N LEU A 795 16.92 -21.04 -3.38
CA LEU A 795 16.60 -20.21 -2.22
C LEU A 795 15.18 -20.50 -1.69
N GLY A 796 14.18 -20.68 -2.55
CA GLY A 796 12.80 -20.97 -2.14
C GLY A 796 12.72 -22.24 -1.29
N VAL A 797 13.33 -23.34 -1.75
CA VAL A 797 13.40 -24.61 -1.03
C VAL A 797 14.23 -24.47 0.26
N LEU A 798 15.36 -23.77 0.22
CA LEU A 798 16.19 -23.48 1.40
C LEU A 798 15.37 -22.77 2.49
N ILE A 799 14.62 -21.71 2.13
CA ILE A 799 13.84 -20.91 3.07
C ILE A 799 12.59 -21.65 3.57
N ALA A 800 11.95 -22.48 2.74
CA ALA A 800 10.92 -23.42 3.20
C ALA A 800 11.44 -24.32 4.32
N GLY A 801 12.61 -24.94 4.13
CA GLY A 801 13.26 -25.75 5.17
C GLY A 801 13.66 -24.96 6.43
N LEU A 802 14.27 -23.79 6.28
CA LEU A 802 14.66 -22.95 7.42
C LEU A 802 13.46 -22.41 8.21
N SER A 803 12.32 -22.18 7.56
CA SER A 803 11.05 -21.79 8.20
C SER A 803 10.41 -22.92 9.02
N ARG A 804 10.73 -24.17 8.69
CA ARG A 804 10.36 -25.38 9.43
C ARG A 804 11.27 -25.68 10.63
N GLY A 805 12.40 -24.96 10.75
CA GLY A 805 13.39 -25.14 11.82
C GLY A 805 14.56 -26.06 11.45
N LEU A 806 14.71 -26.45 10.18
CA LEU A 806 15.94 -27.07 9.68
C LEU A 806 17.11 -26.08 9.80
N LYS A 807 18.33 -26.60 9.71
CA LYS A 807 19.56 -25.79 9.74
C LYS A 807 20.23 -25.77 8.37
N VAL A 808 21.14 -24.81 8.17
CA VAL A 808 22.01 -24.78 6.99
C VAL A 808 23.11 -25.84 7.16
N ASP A 809 22.76 -27.07 6.80
CA ASP A 809 23.61 -28.26 6.86
C ASP A 809 23.53 -29.07 5.55
N HIS A 810 24.14 -30.26 5.53
CA HIS A 810 24.21 -31.12 4.35
C HIS A 810 22.84 -31.50 3.81
N HIS A 811 21.90 -31.82 4.69
CA HIS A 811 20.59 -32.34 4.29
C HIS A 811 19.81 -31.25 3.56
N LEU A 812 19.65 -30.09 4.20
CA LEU A 812 18.88 -29.01 3.61
C LEU A 812 19.53 -28.44 2.34
N ILE A 813 20.87 -28.37 2.28
CA ILE A 813 21.57 -27.94 1.06
C ILE A 813 21.30 -28.93 -0.08
N ASP A 814 21.35 -30.24 0.16
CA ASP A 814 21.06 -31.25 -0.87
C ASP A 814 19.61 -31.18 -1.36
N VAL A 815 18.64 -30.98 -0.47
CA VAL A 815 17.23 -30.80 -0.87
C VAL A 815 17.03 -29.54 -1.72
N ALA A 816 17.69 -28.43 -1.36
CA ALA A 816 17.69 -27.22 -2.17
C ALA A 816 18.39 -27.43 -3.54
N GLN A 817 19.46 -28.21 -3.60
CA GLN A 817 20.10 -28.61 -4.87
C GLN A 817 19.17 -29.48 -5.73
N LYS A 818 18.47 -30.47 -5.15
CA LYS A 818 17.46 -31.27 -5.86
C LYS A 818 16.38 -30.39 -6.49
N GLY A 819 15.84 -29.43 -5.73
CA GLY A 819 14.83 -28.50 -6.26
C GLY A 819 15.34 -27.65 -7.42
N ALA A 820 16.55 -27.13 -7.33
CA ALA A 820 17.19 -26.44 -8.45
C ALA A 820 17.31 -27.34 -9.70
N ILE A 821 17.66 -28.62 -9.52
CA ILE A 821 17.76 -29.62 -10.61
C ILE A 821 16.40 -29.96 -11.21
N MET A 822 15.34 -30.06 -10.40
CA MET A 822 13.97 -30.23 -10.90
C MET A 822 13.54 -29.05 -11.77
N THR A 823 13.91 -27.81 -11.38
CA THR A 823 13.69 -26.63 -12.23
C THR A 823 14.59 -26.63 -13.48
N LEU A 824 15.84 -27.10 -13.41
CA LEU A 824 16.69 -27.26 -14.60
C LEU A 824 16.09 -28.18 -15.67
N ARG A 825 15.30 -29.18 -15.24
CA ARG A 825 14.56 -30.12 -16.10
C ARG A 825 13.18 -29.62 -16.53
N SER A 826 12.72 -28.48 -16.00
CA SER A 826 11.43 -27.87 -16.32
C SER A 826 11.51 -26.89 -17.49
N ARG A 827 10.36 -26.61 -18.10
CA ARG A 827 10.17 -25.47 -19.01
C ARG A 827 9.76 -24.19 -18.27
N ASP A 828 9.17 -24.35 -17.10
CA ASP A 828 8.72 -23.27 -16.24
C ASP A 828 9.88 -22.76 -15.38
N ALA A 829 9.85 -21.48 -14.98
CA ALA A 829 10.90 -20.88 -14.14
C ALA A 829 10.99 -21.47 -12.72
N VAL A 830 9.98 -22.23 -12.31
CA VAL A 830 9.94 -23.03 -11.09
C VAL A 830 9.30 -24.36 -11.46
N SER A 831 9.89 -25.49 -11.09
CA SER A 831 9.28 -26.79 -11.37
C SER A 831 7.93 -26.95 -10.64
N PRO A 832 6.86 -27.39 -11.32
CA PRO A 832 5.58 -27.68 -10.65
C PRO A 832 5.69 -28.89 -9.70
N ASP A 833 6.69 -29.75 -9.89
CA ASP A 833 6.83 -31.02 -9.16
C ASP A 833 7.55 -30.85 -7.80
N LEU A 834 7.94 -29.64 -7.39
CA LEU A 834 8.68 -29.39 -6.14
C LEU A 834 7.99 -29.91 -4.87
N GLY A 835 6.68 -30.16 -4.91
CA GLY A 835 5.94 -30.81 -3.82
C GLY A 835 6.44 -32.22 -3.47
N GLU A 836 7.19 -32.89 -4.35
CA GLU A 836 7.87 -34.15 -4.02
C GLU A 836 8.92 -33.98 -2.91
N LEU A 837 9.52 -32.78 -2.79
CA LEU A 837 10.55 -32.47 -1.79
C LEU A 837 10.00 -32.27 -0.37
N GLU A 838 8.68 -32.18 -0.18
CA GLU A 838 8.09 -32.02 1.15
C GLU A 838 8.46 -33.18 2.08
N ARG A 839 8.63 -34.39 1.51
CA ARG A 839 9.10 -35.58 2.24
C ARG A 839 10.57 -35.47 2.65
N ASP A 840 11.43 -35.01 1.74
CA ASP A 840 12.84 -34.79 2.08
C ASP A 840 12.96 -33.71 3.17
N LEU A 841 12.14 -32.65 3.13
CA LEU A 841 12.07 -31.65 4.20
C LEU A 841 11.47 -32.19 5.51
N ASP A 842 10.68 -33.26 5.48
CA ASP A 842 10.18 -33.98 6.68
C ASP A 842 11.27 -34.87 7.28
N GLU A 843 12.02 -35.60 6.46
CA GLU A 843 13.09 -36.49 6.92
C GLU A 843 14.19 -35.73 7.67
N GLY A 844 14.47 -34.47 7.30
CA GLY A 844 15.45 -33.63 8.01
C GLY A 844 15.01 -33.13 9.40
N LEU A 845 13.72 -33.25 9.75
CA LEU A 845 13.18 -32.84 11.06
C LEU A 845 13.13 -34.00 12.08
N ALA A 846 13.38 -35.23 11.65
CA ALA A 846 13.29 -36.46 12.43
C ALA A 846 14.61 -36.85 13.12
#